data_AF-A0A6M6JUP6-F1
#
_entry.id   AF-A0A6M6JUP6-F1
#
_cell.length_a   1.000
_cell.length_b   1.000
_cell.length_c   1.000
_cell.angle_alpha   90.00
_cell.angle_beta   90.00
_cell.angle_gamma   90.00
#
_symmetry.space_group_name_H-M   'P 1'
#
loop_
_entity.id
_entity.type
_entity.pdbx_description
1 polymer ?
#
loop_
_entity_poly.entity_id
_entity_poly.type
_entity_poly.pdbx_seq_one_letter_code
_entity_poly.pdbx_strand_id
1 'polypeptide(L)'
;MAQLHVLSEWHGPGEEYAATRLAAELPDDWHVIAGRQLPDPRGAIDLDLVVVGLNGVHLCEEKSWGPDVVVGEVTWYSNGQARPNALNQCSHAAKVLAGRLRTKVGGWGVAAKQLARGGRAVTAHVVMSADPLVLTGATELGEDTVLRLADAAQVLTRRDTALGGALAPLRPQLMAYLLGLGARPKPHHATQILHYSVLGRPHVEGHVTVFPAANPAGNPVGLYAVPVANAADPEQTRRLATREHDALVALATKERTWRVQDWFDWEGYRVTPVVVDMDGTSLGKLASERRPEPDASGRVPEEIGTAVVHDAFTALATVHGEGIMHRALQLRSVEVTGHNRVRFRDFSRSRLPEALTVAPALDDEHRSAAFLPPGTTLAFYQTRDDVYGLALCLVQWLHGDPSDEPDHDLARQRAAAYPGVGATLARCLAVTPADRLDAAAAAAATGPRPGPPAPRDIGPGTLVGGQFRVQHKLGEGAWAVSWLAVDEEVDKLRVLKHLRPERVSAEQVKAEFLHADAINSAHCARPYRVLPQPEPGVLVQQYIEGPTLKERGDHLRAAGLRFEPEEVRRIAVDVLRGLADAHDQHIYHRDVSPSNVVVRPDGHAVLIDFGLAAATDAAQSAVGSPPFTAPEVWTRRHWSPAADIYSAAATVLTAVLGRYPYRGADVDQRDVVAPSAEDQVHYGRALLATLYEALHLEPAARPGDARALADRIQQARDSEAVAGTRVINPTVDALRGLYRGSGVGNAGNRGLDDLFAQETYVPTVLDSGLLPAILRRDLDVVVLSGNPGDGKTSFLVQVGDALDRAGATGTGDAAGWRKTVDGHTFVAVYDASESHGDLSSDALIRAALDPAAGEHPSRRTVLLAANDGRIVDFFTDHEELYPAVAEQMERQRRAPAGPGSRIVLVDLKRRALALPHGGGLGLDILAAVTEPKRWTACEGCVARATCPIRANAALLRTRGAQNGVWTLLLTSHLRRRRRATVRDVRSALGFLVTGNRSCADVHVEHGRGQDPGAGADRRTADLAFTDGSGDYLVQEWSELDPATLSAPGAARAARSDPTVLPDLSAVDIGVMASLKRRLFFGEWSAPGAEHEVRSYRYLLDYLDALDDPEKARTVLLRGLSRVLAYVGYAGEHVALRDRTFDDPAVRAIVVVKELRAEEFTLRTDTVASAYVESFPDLLVLEHDGSRARLRITLDTAELLLRAAAGEVLGDPASAALRQEIEGFGNQLRLQPAGSVRIVDGAGRSVGATVQGEKIVRVP
;
A
#
# COMPACT_ATOMS: atom_id res chain seq x y z
N MET A 1 36.26 19.43 -11.34
CA MET A 1 36.03 18.52 -10.20
C MET A 1 36.32 19.29 -8.94
N ALA A 2 35.32 19.43 -8.08
CA ALA A 2 35.46 20.11 -6.81
C ALA A 2 36.59 19.48 -5.97
N GLN A 3 37.25 20.31 -5.16
CA GLN A 3 38.31 19.81 -4.30
C GLN A 3 37.70 19.06 -3.11
N LEU A 4 38.00 17.77 -3.00
CA LEU A 4 37.59 16.93 -1.88
C LEU A 4 38.59 17.04 -0.72
N HIS A 5 38.10 17.41 0.45
CA HIS A 5 38.86 17.51 1.70
C HIS A 5 38.37 16.43 2.67
N VAL A 6 39.09 15.31 2.72
CA VAL A 6 38.84 14.23 3.67
C VAL A 6 39.73 14.44 4.88
N LEU A 7 39.11 14.82 6.00
CA LEU A 7 39.85 15.35 7.14
C LEU A 7 39.77 14.45 8.38
N SER A 8 38.98 13.38 8.29
CA SER A 8 39.00 12.17 9.12
C SER A 8 38.58 10.97 8.25
N GLU A 9 38.69 9.74 8.76
CA GLU A 9 38.27 8.54 8.02
C GLU A 9 36.75 8.51 7.80
N TRP A 10 36.33 7.92 6.67
CA TRP A 10 34.94 7.70 6.30
C TRP A 10 34.21 6.85 7.36
N HIS A 11 32.95 7.19 7.70
CA HIS A 11 32.12 6.40 8.62
C HIS A 11 31.46 5.20 7.92
N GLY A 12 31.40 5.21 6.59
CA GLY A 12 30.87 4.10 5.80
C GLY A 12 31.04 4.30 4.28
N PRO A 13 30.86 3.23 3.48
CA PRO A 13 31.03 3.26 2.02
C PRO A 13 30.01 4.17 1.33
N GLY A 14 28.83 4.40 1.93
CA GLY A 14 27.83 5.35 1.41
C GLY A 14 28.31 6.80 1.44
N GLU A 15 28.94 7.22 2.55
CA GLU A 15 29.53 8.55 2.72
C GLU A 15 30.69 8.78 1.73
N GLU A 16 31.58 7.80 1.59
CA GLU A 16 32.67 7.85 0.61
C GLU A 16 32.14 7.92 -0.82
N TYR A 17 31.20 7.04 -1.19
CA TYR A 17 30.59 7.03 -2.52
C TYR A 17 29.91 8.36 -2.85
N ALA A 18 29.12 8.90 -1.93
CA ALA A 18 28.45 10.18 -2.11
C ALA A 18 29.46 11.33 -2.23
N ALA A 19 30.49 11.37 -1.38
CA ALA A 19 31.51 12.41 -1.40
C ALA A 19 32.34 12.40 -2.69
N THR A 20 32.81 11.22 -3.12
CA THR A 20 33.59 11.06 -4.35
C THR A 20 32.77 11.42 -5.58
N ARG A 21 31.51 10.98 -5.63
CA ARG A 21 30.61 11.29 -6.75
C ARG A 21 30.28 12.78 -6.82
N LEU A 22 29.93 13.39 -5.69
CA LEU A 22 29.70 14.84 -5.62
C LEU A 22 30.97 15.63 -6.01
N ALA A 23 32.16 15.22 -5.55
CA ALA A 23 33.40 15.89 -5.93
C ALA A 23 33.70 15.77 -7.45
N ALA A 24 33.33 14.65 -8.07
CA ALA A 24 33.49 14.43 -9.50
C ALA A 24 32.52 15.28 -10.34
N GLU A 25 31.27 15.41 -9.89
CA GLU A 25 30.18 16.05 -10.64
C GLU A 25 30.03 17.56 -10.36
N LEU A 26 30.54 18.06 -9.22
CA LEU A 26 30.48 19.49 -8.86
C LEU A 26 31.59 20.33 -9.53
N PRO A 27 31.38 21.66 -9.68
CA PRO A 27 32.34 22.58 -10.30
C PRO A 27 33.75 22.52 -9.68
N ASP A 28 34.79 22.76 -10.49
CA ASP A 28 36.20 22.66 -10.10
C ASP A 28 36.63 23.68 -9.04
N ASP A 29 35.97 24.82 -9.01
CA ASP A 29 36.16 25.84 -8.01
C ASP A 29 35.32 25.62 -6.75
N TRP A 30 34.72 24.46 -6.49
CA TRP A 30 33.97 24.14 -5.26
C TRP A 30 34.79 23.28 -4.28
N HIS A 31 34.28 23.11 -3.06
CA HIS A 31 34.86 22.18 -2.07
C HIS A 31 33.83 21.22 -1.50
N VAL A 32 34.23 19.96 -1.32
CA VAL A 32 33.49 18.96 -0.56
C VAL A 32 34.32 18.62 0.67
N ILE A 33 33.77 18.78 1.86
CA ILE A 33 34.48 18.54 3.13
C ILE A 33 33.78 17.41 3.87
N ALA A 34 34.52 16.36 4.20
CA ALA A 34 34.00 15.21 4.94
C ALA A 34 34.67 15.04 6.30
N GLY A 35 33.95 14.42 7.23
CA GLY A 35 34.53 13.96 8.49
C GLY A 35 34.85 15.08 9.50
N ARG A 36 33.92 16.02 9.69
CA ARG A 36 34.05 17.11 10.66
C ARG A 36 32.99 17.04 11.75
N GLN A 37 33.33 17.61 12.91
CA GLN A 37 32.41 17.80 14.03
C GLN A 37 32.15 19.28 14.28
N LEU A 38 30.87 19.62 14.38
CA LEU A 38 30.40 20.94 14.76
C LEU A 38 30.17 21.00 16.27
N PRO A 39 30.85 21.87 17.02
CA PRO A 39 30.61 21.95 18.46
C PRO A 39 29.19 22.49 18.76
N ASP A 40 28.45 21.89 19.68
CA ASP A 40 27.17 22.39 20.19
C ASP A 40 27.15 22.34 21.73
N PRO A 41 26.45 23.26 22.43
CA PRO A 41 26.37 23.24 23.90
C PRO A 41 25.84 21.92 24.49
N ARG A 42 25.16 21.10 23.69
CA ARG A 42 24.62 19.78 24.09
C ARG A 42 25.53 18.61 23.71
N GLY A 43 26.67 18.85 23.05
CA GLY A 43 27.58 17.83 22.53
C GLY A 43 28.11 18.18 21.14
N ALA A 44 29.13 17.50 20.63
CA ALA A 44 29.56 17.68 19.23
C ALA A 44 28.53 17.05 18.27
N ILE A 45 28.18 17.76 17.19
CA ILE A 45 27.31 17.27 16.10
C ILE A 45 28.21 16.77 14.98
N ASP A 46 28.07 15.50 14.61
CA ASP A 46 28.76 14.92 13.45
C ASP A 46 28.18 15.49 12.15
N LEU A 47 29.07 15.85 11.21
CA LEU A 47 28.72 16.28 9.86
C LEU A 47 29.24 15.24 8.87
N ASP A 48 28.33 14.61 8.12
CA ASP A 48 28.69 13.69 7.04
C ASP A 48 29.44 14.45 5.93
N LEU A 49 28.71 15.33 5.22
CA LEU A 49 29.28 16.11 4.12
C LEU A 49 28.92 17.60 4.22
N VAL A 50 29.92 18.45 4.03
CA VAL A 50 29.77 19.91 3.88
C VAL A 50 30.24 20.30 2.49
N VAL A 51 29.30 20.68 1.63
CA VAL A 51 29.60 21.17 0.28
C VAL A 51 29.62 22.70 0.31
N VAL A 52 30.73 23.28 -0.14
CA VAL A 52 30.96 24.73 -0.16
C VAL A 52 31.02 25.19 -1.61
N GLY A 53 29.97 25.90 -2.03
CA GLY A 53 29.89 26.53 -3.34
C GLY A 53 30.52 27.92 -3.36
N LEU A 54 30.26 28.67 -4.43
CA LEU A 54 30.73 30.05 -4.56
C LEU A 54 30.00 30.99 -3.62
N ASN A 55 28.72 30.72 -3.39
CA ASN A 55 27.79 31.63 -2.75
C ASN A 55 27.07 31.02 -1.55
N GLY A 56 27.26 29.73 -1.25
CA GLY A 56 26.54 29.03 -0.19
C GLY A 56 27.25 27.82 0.40
N VAL A 57 26.69 27.33 1.51
CA VAL A 57 27.11 26.11 2.20
C VAL A 57 25.94 25.14 2.27
N HIS A 58 26.17 23.89 1.89
CA HIS A 58 25.16 22.84 1.84
C HIS A 58 25.61 21.68 2.74
N LEU A 59 24.85 21.42 3.80
CA LEU A 59 25.03 20.24 4.64
C LEU A 59 24.25 19.08 4.05
N CYS A 60 24.94 17.99 3.75
CA CYS A 60 24.33 16.78 3.20
C CYS A 60 24.48 15.65 4.21
N GLU A 61 23.35 15.16 4.72
CA GLU A 61 23.25 13.96 5.54
C GLU A 61 23.04 12.76 4.61
N GLU A 62 23.94 11.78 4.66
CA GLU A 62 23.91 10.64 3.74
C GLU A 62 23.11 9.48 4.34
N LYS A 63 22.26 8.83 3.52
CA LYS A 63 21.52 7.61 3.89
C LYS A 63 21.48 6.60 2.73
N SER A 64 21.91 5.37 3.00
CA SER A 64 21.86 4.24 2.08
C SER A 64 20.58 3.39 2.21
N TRP A 65 19.47 3.98 2.64
CA TRP A 65 18.19 3.29 2.82
C TRP A 65 17.50 3.03 1.46
N GLY A 66 17.07 1.79 1.20
CA GLY A 66 16.39 1.39 -0.03
C GLY A 66 16.12 -0.13 -0.08
N PRO A 67 15.44 -0.66 -1.12
CA PRO A 67 14.98 0.06 -2.31
C PRO A 67 13.71 0.89 -2.11
N ASP A 68 12.87 0.60 -1.11
CA ASP A 68 11.61 1.31 -0.88
C ASP A 68 11.69 2.22 0.35
N VAL A 69 11.52 3.52 0.14
CA VAL A 69 11.53 4.53 1.21
C VAL A 69 10.26 5.39 1.14
N VAL A 70 9.47 5.33 2.21
CA VAL A 70 8.33 6.22 2.44
C VAL A 70 8.75 7.30 3.44
N VAL A 71 8.75 8.53 2.96
CA VAL A 71 9.15 9.72 3.73
C VAL A 71 7.92 10.27 4.44
N GLY A 72 8.08 10.63 5.71
CA GLY A 72 7.01 11.23 6.53
C GLY A 72 7.52 12.34 7.44
N GLU A 73 6.62 13.20 7.93
CA GLU A 73 6.99 14.33 8.79
C GLU A 73 7.55 13.89 10.17
N VAL A 74 7.01 12.81 10.73
CA VAL A 74 7.36 12.33 12.08
C VAL A 74 8.23 11.06 12.05
N THR A 75 7.97 10.13 11.14
CA THR A 75 8.65 8.83 11.04
C THR A 75 8.76 8.44 9.59
N TRP A 76 9.92 7.90 9.20
CA TRP A 76 10.16 7.40 7.84
C TRP A 76 10.05 5.88 7.86
N TYR A 77 9.77 5.27 6.72
CA TYR A 77 9.75 3.82 6.59
C TYR A 77 10.74 3.41 5.51
N SER A 78 11.68 2.53 5.85
CA SER A 78 12.58 1.89 4.89
C SER A 78 12.28 0.41 4.87
N ASN A 79 11.84 -0.10 3.72
CA ASN A 79 11.39 -1.48 3.53
C ASN A 79 10.40 -1.93 4.62
N GLY A 80 9.43 -1.07 4.96
CA GLY A 80 8.43 -1.32 5.99
C GLY A 80 8.90 -1.12 7.45
N GLN A 81 10.20 -0.92 7.70
CA GLN A 81 10.71 -0.65 9.05
C GLN A 81 10.68 0.84 9.40
N ALA A 82 10.14 1.17 10.57
CA ALA A 82 10.14 2.54 11.09
C ALA A 82 11.58 3.02 11.34
N ARG A 83 11.91 4.21 10.81
CA ARG A 83 13.19 4.89 10.95
C ARG A 83 12.98 6.31 11.48
N PRO A 84 13.91 6.85 12.29
CA PRO A 84 13.87 8.24 12.71
C PRO A 84 13.94 9.17 11.50
N ASN A 85 13.24 10.31 11.54
CA ASN A 85 13.31 11.33 10.49
C ASN A 85 14.75 11.91 10.41
N ALA A 86 15.45 11.58 9.31
CA ALA A 86 16.83 12.00 9.06
C ALA A 86 16.99 13.53 8.89
N LEU A 87 15.92 14.24 8.53
CA LEU A 87 15.95 15.68 8.32
C LEU A 87 16.13 16.47 9.63
N ASN A 88 15.73 15.90 10.77
CA ASN A 88 15.78 16.59 12.07
C ASN A 88 17.22 16.93 12.48
N GLN A 89 18.15 15.98 12.33
CA GLN A 89 19.55 16.15 12.69
C GLN A 89 20.24 17.15 11.75
N CYS A 90 20.09 16.97 10.43
CA CYS A 90 20.71 17.84 9.43
C CYS A 90 20.19 19.29 9.50
N SER A 91 18.88 19.47 9.68
CA SER A 91 18.28 20.80 9.83
C SER A 91 18.74 21.51 11.11
N HIS A 92 18.97 20.75 12.19
CA HIS A 92 19.54 21.30 13.42
C HIS A 92 21.00 21.73 13.21
N ALA A 93 21.82 20.86 12.60
CA ALA A 93 23.22 21.16 12.27
C ALA A 93 23.37 22.43 11.41
N ALA A 94 22.51 22.61 10.40
CA ALA A 94 22.53 23.80 9.54
C ALA A 94 22.24 25.10 10.32
N LYS A 95 21.30 25.06 11.27
CA LYS A 95 21.00 26.21 12.14
C LYS A 95 22.18 26.56 13.05
N VAL A 96 22.81 25.55 13.65
CA VAL A 96 23.98 25.72 14.53
C VAL A 96 25.17 26.29 13.75
N LEU A 97 25.44 25.76 12.54
CA LEU A 97 26.53 26.24 11.70
C LEU A 97 26.27 27.68 11.24
N ALA A 98 25.07 28.01 10.77
CA ALA A 98 24.71 29.38 10.38
C ALA A 98 24.89 30.39 11.54
N GLY A 99 24.54 29.98 12.76
CA GLY A 99 24.76 30.79 13.96
C GLY A 99 26.25 31.02 14.24
N ARG A 100 27.08 29.97 14.13
CA ARG A 100 28.53 30.06 14.36
C ARG A 100 29.24 30.87 13.31
N LEU A 101 28.88 30.74 12.03
CA LEU A 101 29.47 31.52 10.94
C LEU A 101 29.23 33.02 11.14
N ARG A 102 28.04 33.41 11.64
CA ARG A 102 27.73 34.81 11.99
C ARG A 102 28.68 35.40 13.04
N THR A 103 29.19 34.58 13.96
CA THR A 103 30.09 35.00 15.04
C THR A 103 31.57 34.84 14.69
N LYS A 104 31.91 33.83 13.89
CA LYS A 104 33.30 33.40 13.64
C LYS A 104 33.87 33.87 12.29
N VAL A 105 33.02 34.21 11.33
CA VAL A 105 33.44 34.74 10.03
C VAL A 105 33.03 36.21 9.94
N GLY A 106 34.03 37.10 9.93
CA GLY A 106 33.80 38.54 9.87
C GLY A 106 33.03 38.94 8.61
N GLY A 107 32.01 39.79 8.74
CA GLY A 107 31.19 40.21 7.59
C GLY A 107 30.09 39.23 7.17
N TRP A 108 30.05 37.99 7.70
CA TRP A 108 29.03 36.98 7.36
C TRP A 108 27.60 37.47 7.60
N GLY A 109 27.36 38.11 8.75
CA GLY A 109 26.03 38.62 9.09
C GLY A 109 25.54 39.76 8.16
N VAL A 110 26.45 40.47 7.51
CA VAL A 110 26.11 41.53 6.54
C VAL A 110 25.88 40.92 5.15
N ALA A 111 26.77 40.06 4.69
CA ALA A 111 26.64 39.37 3.40
C ALA A 111 25.39 38.48 3.35
N ALA A 112 25.09 37.73 4.41
CA ALA A 112 23.89 36.89 4.48
C ALA A 112 22.57 37.69 4.46
N LYS A 113 22.58 38.98 4.85
CA LYS A 113 21.41 39.86 4.75
C LYS A 113 21.19 40.42 3.35
N GLN A 114 22.19 40.34 2.46
CA GLN A 114 22.11 40.81 1.08
C GLN A 114 21.57 39.74 0.12
N LEU A 115 21.31 38.52 0.60
CA LEU A 115 20.69 37.46 -0.18
C LEU A 115 19.24 37.82 -0.55
N ALA A 116 18.79 37.34 -1.70
CA ALA A 116 17.40 37.50 -2.14
C ALA A 116 16.41 36.95 -1.09
N ARG A 117 15.21 37.53 -1.03
CA ARG A 117 14.18 37.21 -0.03
C ARG A 117 13.87 35.70 -0.05
N GLY A 118 14.22 34.99 1.03
CA GLY A 118 14.06 33.53 1.15
C GLY A 118 15.34 32.70 0.97
N GLY A 119 16.43 33.30 0.49
CA GLY A 119 17.74 32.64 0.34
C GLY A 119 18.40 32.38 1.69
N ARG A 120 18.80 31.12 1.94
CA ARG A 120 19.59 30.74 3.13
C ARG A 120 21.03 30.46 2.72
N ALA A 121 21.97 31.14 3.37
CA ALA A 121 23.41 30.94 3.18
C ALA A 121 23.90 29.53 3.57
N VAL A 122 23.18 28.86 4.47
CA VAL A 122 23.43 27.47 4.89
C VAL A 122 22.13 26.67 4.71
N THR A 123 22.20 25.57 3.97
CA THR A 123 21.06 24.69 3.66
C THR A 123 21.34 23.25 4.10
N ALA A 124 20.27 22.48 4.32
CA ALA A 124 20.32 21.08 4.79
C ALA A 124 19.61 20.19 3.79
N HIS A 125 20.25 19.06 3.44
CA HIS A 125 19.78 18.11 2.44
C HIS A 125 19.99 16.69 2.97
N VAL A 126 19.04 15.79 2.73
CA VAL A 126 19.23 14.34 2.91
C VAL A 126 19.56 13.74 1.55
N VAL A 127 20.73 13.12 1.41
CA VAL A 127 21.18 12.50 0.15
C VAL A 127 21.04 10.99 0.26
N MET A 128 20.20 10.43 -0.60
CA MET A 128 19.91 9.00 -0.67
C MET A 128 20.84 8.33 -1.68
N SER A 129 21.69 7.42 -1.20
CA SER A 129 22.76 6.79 -2.00
C SER A 129 22.40 5.40 -2.55
N ALA A 130 21.28 4.80 -2.12
CA ALA A 130 20.82 3.51 -2.62
C ALA A 130 20.40 3.57 -4.10
N ASP A 131 20.70 2.52 -4.87
CA ASP A 131 20.30 2.33 -6.27
C ASP A 131 20.06 0.83 -6.53
N PRO A 132 18.84 0.39 -6.92
CA PRO A 132 17.64 1.19 -7.21
C PRO A 132 16.97 1.79 -5.97
N LEU A 133 16.25 2.89 -6.17
CA LEU A 133 15.53 3.60 -5.10
C LEU A 133 14.17 4.13 -5.57
N VAL A 134 13.12 3.72 -4.86
CA VAL A 134 11.76 4.23 -4.93
C VAL A 134 11.52 5.11 -3.71
N LEU A 135 11.32 6.40 -3.95
CA LEU A 135 11.06 7.41 -2.92
C LEU A 135 9.60 7.88 -3.04
N THR A 136 8.82 7.69 -1.98
CA THR A 136 7.42 8.15 -1.88
C THR A 136 7.28 9.22 -0.80
N GLY A 137 6.52 10.30 -1.07
CA GLY A 137 6.27 11.38 -0.10
C GLY A 137 7.36 12.46 0.00
N ALA A 138 8.44 12.38 -0.78
CA ALA A 138 9.56 13.32 -0.68
C ALA A 138 9.19 14.78 -1.05
N THR A 139 8.22 14.99 -1.94
CA THR A 139 7.74 16.33 -2.35
C THR A 139 7.01 17.07 -1.22
N GLU A 140 6.46 16.34 -0.24
CA GLU A 140 5.70 16.91 0.89
C GLU A 140 6.61 17.61 1.90
N LEU A 141 7.89 17.23 1.99
CA LEU A 141 8.89 17.87 2.87
C LEU A 141 9.56 19.11 2.24
N GLY A 142 9.18 19.49 1.01
CA GLY A 142 9.71 20.62 0.27
C GLY A 142 10.76 20.23 -0.79
N GLU A 143 10.67 20.87 -1.95
CA GLU A 143 11.60 20.66 -3.07
C GLU A 143 13.06 20.83 -2.65
N ASP A 144 13.93 19.98 -3.21
CA ASP A 144 15.36 19.90 -2.95
C ASP A 144 15.78 19.48 -1.52
N THR A 145 14.86 19.05 -0.65
CA THR A 145 15.21 18.67 0.74
C THR A 145 15.72 17.24 0.86
N VAL A 146 15.12 16.31 0.10
CA VAL A 146 15.54 14.91 -0.01
C VAL A 146 15.95 14.66 -1.45
N LEU A 147 17.21 14.29 -1.67
CA LEU A 147 17.84 14.21 -2.97
C LEU A 147 18.26 12.77 -3.26
N ARG A 148 18.04 12.31 -4.49
CA ARG A 148 18.75 11.14 -5.02
C ARG A 148 20.18 11.55 -5.31
N LEU A 149 21.15 10.69 -5.02
CA LEU A 149 22.56 11.00 -5.27
C LEU A 149 22.83 11.36 -6.75
N ALA A 150 22.10 10.73 -7.69
CA ALA A 150 22.22 11.02 -9.12
C ALA A 150 21.80 12.45 -9.51
N ASP A 151 20.92 13.09 -8.74
CA ASP A 151 20.40 14.43 -9.02
C ASP A 151 21.09 15.51 -8.16
N ALA A 152 21.85 15.10 -7.14
CA ALA A 152 22.34 15.98 -6.08
C ALA A 152 23.27 17.08 -6.61
N ALA A 153 24.23 16.78 -7.48
CA ALA A 153 25.14 17.79 -8.02
C ALA A 153 24.40 18.90 -8.79
N GLN A 154 23.44 18.52 -9.65
CA GLN A 154 22.65 19.47 -10.43
C GLN A 154 21.80 20.39 -9.54
N VAL A 155 21.19 19.82 -8.49
CA VAL A 155 20.37 20.58 -7.55
C VAL A 155 21.22 21.55 -6.73
N LEU A 156 22.36 21.10 -6.20
CA LEU A 156 23.25 21.94 -5.39
C LEU A 156 23.80 23.12 -6.21
N THR A 157 24.25 22.89 -7.45
CA THR A 157 24.73 23.97 -8.34
C THR A 157 23.65 24.99 -8.67
N ARG A 158 22.41 24.55 -8.92
CA ARG A 158 21.27 25.44 -9.17
C ARG A 158 21.01 26.35 -7.97
N ARG A 159 21.07 25.80 -6.75
CA ARG A 159 20.82 26.53 -5.51
C ARG A 159 21.91 27.54 -5.18
N ASP A 160 23.18 27.19 -5.35
CA ASP A 160 24.30 28.10 -5.11
C ASP A 160 24.30 29.28 -6.10
N THR A 161 23.95 29.02 -7.36
CA THR A 161 23.81 30.07 -8.38
C THR A 161 22.73 31.09 -8.01
N ALA A 162 21.64 30.63 -7.40
CA ALA A 162 20.51 31.47 -6.99
C ALA A 162 20.83 32.40 -5.79
N LEU A 163 21.91 32.17 -5.04
CA LEU A 163 22.27 32.99 -3.87
C LEU A 163 22.96 34.32 -4.25
N GLY A 164 23.58 34.39 -5.43
CA GLY A 164 24.31 35.58 -5.88
C GLY A 164 25.65 35.81 -5.16
N GLY A 165 26.47 36.73 -5.68
CA GLY A 165 27.90 36.89 -5.33
C GLY A 165 28.23 37.46 -3.93
N ALA A 166 27.25 37.70 -3.06
CA ALA A 166 27.46 38.41 -1.79
C ALA A 166 28.38 37.66 -0.81
N LEU A 167 28.40 36.33 -0.87
CA LEU A 167 29.16 35.47 0.04
C LEU A 167 30.55 35.07 -0.50
N ALA A 168 30.79 35.25 -1.80
CA ALA A 168 32.05 34.90 -2.46
C ALA A 168 33.30 35.54 -1.82
N PRO A 169 33.31 36.82 -1.39
CA PRO A 169 34.49 37.44 -0.76
C PRO A 169 34.86 36.83 0.60
N LEU A 170 33.91 36.19 1.29
CA LEU A 170 34.11 35.60 2.62
C LEU A 170 34.62 34.16 2.57
N ARG A 171 34.65 33.58 1.37
CA ARG A 171 34.99 32.18 1.13
C ARG A 171 36.34 31.74 1.71
N PRO A 172 37.43 32.52 1.67
CA PRO A 172 38.69 32.14 2.31
C PRO A 172 38.58 32.01 3.84
N GLN A 173 37.85 32.93 4.49
CA GLN A 173 37.63 32.91 5.95
C GLN A 173 36.69 31.78 6.36
N LEU A 174 35.67 31.51 5.54
CA LEU A 174 34.76 30.38 5.68
C LEU A 174 35.52 29.05 5.61
N MET A 175 36.37 28.88 4.59
CA MET A 175 37.17 27.66 4.43
C MET A 175 38.15 27.47 5.58
N ALA A 176 38.83 28.53 6.04
CA ALA A 176 39.69 28.45 7.22
C ALA A 176 38.92 27.99 8.48
N TYR A 177 37.68 28.45 8.64
CA TYR A 177 36.82 28.03 9.76
C TYR A 177 36.38 26.57 9.64
N LEU A 178 35.87 26.16 8.48
CA LEU A 178 35.34 24.80 8.25
C LEU A 178 36.45 23.73 8.32
N LEU A 179 37.63 24.02 7.79
CA LEU A 179 38.80 23.14 7.89
C LEU A 179 39.39 23.11 9.32
N GLY A 180 39.09 24.12 10.14
CA GLY A 180 39.49 24.18 11.55
C GLY A 180 38.51 23.53 12.54
N LEU A 181 37.39 22.98 12.06
CA LEU A 181 36.46 22.24 12.91
C LEU A 181 37.10 20.96 13.47
N GLY A 182 36.62 20.46 14.61
CA GLY A 182 37.14 19.23 15.21
C GLY A 182 37.10 18.05 14.23
N ALA A 183 38.13 17.22 14.22
CA ALA A 183 38.10 15.97 13.47
C ALA A 183 37.09 15.01 14.11
N ARG A 184 36.26 14.36 13.29
CA ARG A 184 35.37 13.31 13.77
C ARG A 184 36.24 12.15 14.31
N PRO A 185 36.02 11.68 15.56
CA PRO A 185 36.80 10.58 16.11
C PRO A 185 36.58 9.31 15.28
N LYS A 186 37.66 8.57 15.05
CA LYS A 186 37.64 7.29 14.32
C LYS A 186 36.71 6.32 15.05
N PRO A 187 35.63 5.82 14.42
CA PRO A 187 34.99 4.61 14.90
C PRO A 187 36.03 3.50 14.70
N HIS A 188 36.47 2.85 15.77
CA HIS A 188 37.35 1.68 15.66
C HIS A 188 36.55 0.46 15.22
N HIS A 189 35.98 0.52 14.01
CA HIS A 189 35.04 -0.48 13.54
C HIS A 189 35.39 -0.77 12.09
N ALA A 190 35.95 -1.94 11.82
CA ALA A 190 36.14 -2.42 10.46
C ALA A 190 34.81 -2.32 9.71
N THR A 191 34.76 -1.66 8.55
CA THR A 191 33.55 -1.64 7.69
C THR A 191 33.32 -2.99 7.03
N GLN A 192 34.36 -3.81 6.97
CA GLN A 192 34.33 -5.16 6.44
C GLN A 192 35.35 -6.02 7.19
N ILE A 193 34.93 -7.21 7.63
CA ILE A 193 35.80 -8.23 8.21
C ILE A 193 35.76 -9.43 7.26
N LEU A 194 36.85 -9.68 6.53
CA LEU A 194 36.88 -10.65 5.43
C LEU A 194 35.75 -10.41 4.40
N HIS A 195 34.80 -11.33 4.28
CA HIS A 195 33.65 -11.25 3.38
C HIS A 195 32.35 -10.81 4.07
N TYR A 196 32.45 -10.36 5.33
CA TYR A 196 31.31 -9.87 6.12
C TYR A 196 31.28 -8.35 6.14
N SER A 197 30.14 -7.77 5.78
CA SER A 197 29.91 -6.31 5.82
C SER A 197 29.44 -5.90 7.21
N VAL A 198 30.19 -5.05 7.92
CA VAL A 198 29.82 -4.62 9.26
C VAL A 198 28.69 -3.58 9.18
N LEU A 199 27.55 -3.89 9.79
CA LEU A 199 26.29 -3.15 9.72
C LEU A 199 26.14 -2.10 10.82
N GLY A 200 26.96 -2.14 11.87
CA GLY A 200 26.81 -1.28 13.03
C GLY A 200 28.07 -1.17 13.88
N ARG A 201 28.01 -0.35 14.93
CA ARG A 201 29.11 -0.22 15.88
C ARG A 201 29.24 -1.53 16.68
N PRO A 202 30.41 -2.19 16.72
CA PRO A 202 30.67 -3.27 17.64
C PRO A 202 30.55 -2.80 19.08
N HIS A 203 30.17 -3.76 19.90
CA HIS A 203 30.05 -3.63 21.34
C HIS A 203 30.78 -4.79 22.01
N VAL A 204 31.16 -4.61 23.27
CA VAL A 204 31.89 -5.62 24.03
C VAL A 204 30.90 -6.42 24.86
N GLU A 205 30.96 -7.75 24.74
CA GLU A 205 30.22 -8.71 25.55
C GLU A 205 31.22 -9.61 26.28
N GLY A 206 31.44 -9.35 27.57
CA GLY A 206 32.44 -10.06 28.37
C GLY A 206 33.85 -9.84 27.81
N HIS A 207 34.50 -10.93 27.39
CA HIS A 207 35.85 -10.90 26.82
C HIS A 207 35.86 -10.87 25.28
N VAL A 208 34.69 -10.73 24.64
CA VAL A 208 34.48 -10.78 23.20
C VAL A 208 34.03 -9.41 22.69
N THR A 209 34.57 -8.99 21.54
CA THR A 209 34.05 -7.84 20.79
C THR A 209 33.13 -8.34 19.69
N VAL A 210 31.84 -7.97 19.73
CA VAL A 210 30.84 -8.42 18.76
C VAL A 210 30.68 -7.35 17.69
N PHE A 211 30.91 -7.69 16.42
CA PHE A 211 30.62 -6.80 15.29
C PHE A 211 29.29 -7.22 14.64
N PRO A 212 28.24 -6.36 14.67
CA PRO A 212 27.03 -6.59 13.88
C PRO A 212 27.39 -6.53 12.40
N ALA A 213 27.13 -7.58 11.65
CA ALA A 213 27.53 -7.71 10.24
C ALA A 213 26.45 -8.39 9.39
N ALA A 214 26.67 -8.44 8.07
CA ALA A 214 25.93 -9.26 7.12
C ALA A 214 26.90 -10.20 6.39
N ASN A 215 26.49 -11.43 6.13
CA ASN A 215 27.21 -12.31 5.21
C ASN A 215 26.93 -11.93 3.74
N PRO A 216 27.62 -12.54 2.75
CA PRO A 216 27.43 -12.23 1.33
C PRO A 216 26.00 -12.48 0.80
N ALA A 217 25.21 -13.28 1.51
CA ALA A 217 23.80 -13.52 1.20
C ALA A 217 22.86 -12.47 1.83
N GLY A 218 23.40 -11.43 2.50
CA GLY A 218 22.63 -10.38 3.15
C GLY A 218 22.03 -10.76 4.51
N ASN A 219 22.31 -11.96 5.02
CA ASN A 219 21.79 -12.40 6.32
C ASN A 219 22.52 -11.70 7.46
N PRO A 220 21.83 -11.23 8.52
CA PRO A 220 22.47 -10.69 9.72
C PRO A 220 23.36 -11.73 10.41
N VAL A 221 24.60 -11.35 10.72
CA VAL A 221 25.62 -12.17 11.39
C VAL A 221 26.26 -11.35 12.52
N GLY A 222 26.35 -11.92 13.71
CA GLY A 222 27.23 -11.41 14.76
C GLY A 222 28.61 -12.00 14.60
N LEU A 223 29.65 -11.17 14.44
CA LEU A 223 31.05 -11.62 14.42
C LEU A 223 31.63 -11.51 15.83
N TYR A 224 31.77 -12.65 16.51
CA TYR A 224 32.27 -12.73 17.88
C TYR A 224 33.80 -12.80 17.86
N ALA A 225 34.48 -11.69 18.12
CA ALA A 225 35.94 -11.55 18.02
C ALA A 225 36.63 -11.56 19.39
N VAL A 226 37.47 -12.58 19.64
CA VAL A 226 38.27 -12.72 20.87
C VAL A 226 39.70 -12.18 20.64
N PRO A 227 40.20 -11.20 21.43
CA PRO A 227 41.52 -10.61 21.22
C PRO A 227 42.65 -11.54 21.68
N VAL A 228 43.31 -12.23 20.74
CA VAL A 228 44.39 -13.18 21.03
C VAL A 228 45.75 -12.50 21.10
N ALA A 229 46.04 -11.55 20.21
CA ALA A 229 47.37 -10.95 20.07
C ALA A 229 47.81 -10.10 21.27
N ASN A 230 46.86 -9.50 21.98
CA ASN A 230 47.11 -8.60 23.12
C ASN A 230 46.81 -9.25 24.47
N ALA A 231 46.52 -10.55 24.50
CA ALA A 231 46.22 -11.26 25.75
C ALA A 231 47.50 -11.53 26.56
N ALA A 232 47.36 -11.59 27.89
CA ALA A 232 48.47 -11.92 28.79
C ALA A 232 49.04 -13.34 28.53
N ASP A 233 48.18 -14.27 28.10
CA ASP A 233 48.55 -15.58 27.58
C ASP A 233 47.81 -15.84 26.24
N PRO A 234 48.47 -15.54 25.09
CA PRO A 234 47.87 -15.72 23.77
C PRO A 234 47.51 -17.18 23.44
N GLU A 235 48.25 -18.15 23.96
CA GLU A 235 48.00 -19.57 23.67
C GLU A 235 46.79 -20.08 24.44
N GLN A 236 46.68 -19.70 25.72
CA GLN A 236 45.49 -19.99 26.52
C GLN A 236 44.23 -19.33 25.93
N THR A 237 44.34 -18.08 25.48
CA THR A 237 43.21 -17.32 24.88
C THR A 237 42.76 -17.92 23.55
N ARG A 238 43.70 -18.38 22.72
CA ARG A 238 43.38 -19.08 21.46
C ARG A 238 42.64 -20.40 21.69
N ARG A 239 43.04 -21.16 22.70
CA ARG A 239 42.36 -22.41 23.09
C ARG A 239 40.95 -22.15 23.62
N LEU A 240 40.75 -21.07 24.38
CA LEU A 240 39.43 -20.65 24.85
C LEU A 240 38.50 -20.34 23.67
N ALA A 241 38.95 -19.48 22.74
CA ALA A 241 38.15 -19.09 21.57
C ALA A 241 37.78 -20.27 20.65
N THR A 242 38.72 -21.21 20.46
CA THR A 242 38.47 -22.43 19.67
C THR A 242 37.44 -23.33 20.35
N ARG A 243 37.55 -23.51 21.68
CA ARG A 243 36.60 -24.32 22.45
C ARG A 243 35.18 -23.75 22.42
N GLU A 244 35.03 -22.44 22.52
CA GLU A 244 33.72 -21.78 22.43
C GLU A 244 33.09 -21.95 21.04
N HIS A 245 33.90 -21.85 19.99
CA HIS A 245 33.46 -22.14 18.64
C HIS A 245 32.98 -23.59 18.48
N ASP A 246 33.78 -24.57 18.91
CA ASP A 246 33.44 -26.00 18.79
C ASP A 246 32.13 -26.32 19.54
N ALA A 247 31.96 -25.72 20.72
CA ALA A 247 30.73 -25.84 21.50
C ALA A 247 29.52 -25.27 20.74
N LEU A 248 29.67 -24.11 20.11
CA LEU A 248 28.60 -23.50 19.30
C LEU A 248 28.26 -24.34 18.06
N VAL A 249 29.24 -24.89 17.35
CA VAL A 249 29.02 -25.76 16.18
C VAL A 249 28.30 -27.06 16.56
N ALA A 250 28.72 -27.71 17.65
CA ALA A 250 28.11 -28.94 18.14
C ALA A 250 26.62 -28.75 18.49
N LEU A 251 26.27 -27.57 18.99
CA LEU A 251 24.90 -27.24 19.41
C LEU A 251 24.05 -26.64 18.28
N ALA A 252 24.66 -25.98 17.30
CA ALA A 252 23.97 -25.38 16.15
C ALA A 252 23.29 -26.45 15.29
N THR A 253 23.96 -27.59 15.06
CA THR A 253 23.41 -28.74 14.30
C THR A 253 22.19 -29.38 14.98
N LYS A 254 22.01 -29.15 16.28
CA LYS A 254 20.90 -29.64 17.09
C LYS A 254 19.84 -28.56 17.35
N GLU A 255 19.99 -27.40 16.70
CA GLU A 255 19.14 -26.21 16.88
C GLU A 255 19.00 -25.80 18.36
N ARG A 256 20.08 -25.94 19.15
CA ARG A 256 20.13 -25.53 20.57
C ARG A 256 20.90 -24.21 20.79
N THR A 257 21.47 -23.65 19.72
CA THR A 257 22.02 -22.30 19.61
C THR A 257 21.79 -21.81 18.17
N TRP A 258 22.17 -20.58 17.86
CA TRP A 258 22.13 -20.03 16.51
C TRP A 258 23.09 -20.75 15.56
N ARG A 259 22.84 -20.62 14.24
CA ARG A 259 23.71 -21.22 13.23
C ARG A 259 25.10 -20.58 13.28
N VAL A 260 26.14 -21.41 13.24
CA VAL A 260 27.54 -20.97 13.38
C VAL A 260 28.32 -21.39 12.15
N GLN A 261 29.18 -20.49 11.65
CA GLN A 261 30.07 -20.73 10.52
C GLN A 261 31.51 -20.89 11.03
N ASP A 262 32.39 -21.48 10.22
CA ASP A 262 33.80 -21.71 10.58
C ASP A 262 34.50 -20.42 11.05
N TRP A 263 35.31 -20.55 12.11
CA TRP A 263 36.08 -19.45 12.66
C TRP A 263 37.25 -19.04 11.74
N PHE A 264 37.74 -17.81 11.91
CA PHE A 264 38.94 -17.33 11.23
C PHE A 264 39.75 -16.37 12.11
N ASP A 265 40.97 -16.05 11.67
CA ASP A 265 41.83 -15.03 12.27
C ASP A 265 41.72 -13.69 11.56
N TRP A 266 41.65 -12.61 12.32
CA TRP A 266 41.62 -11.26 11.78
C TRP A 266 42.25 -10.25 12.76
N GLU A 267 43.30 -9.54 12.34
CA GLU A 267 43.96 -8.45 13.11
C GLU A 267 44.29 -8.78 14.58
N GLY A 268 44.72 -10.02 14.85
CA GLY A 268 45.03 -10.47 16.20
C GLY A 268 43.82 -10.95 17.01
N TYR A 269 42.64 -11.04 16.39
CA TYR A 269 41.43 -11.65 16.94
C TYR A 269 41.16 -13.04 16.35
N ARG A 270 40.55 -13.90 17.16
CA ARG A 270 39.89 -15.13 16.72
C ARG A 270 38.39 -14.86 16.60
N VAL A 271 37.84 -14.97 15.39
CA VAL A 271 36.47 -14.54 15.08
C VAL A 271 35.58 -15.74 14.78
N THR A 272 34.44 -15.85 15.48
CA THR A 272 33.39 -16.85 15.23
C THR A 272 32.14 -16.17 14.66
N PRO A 273 31.78 -16.43 13.39
CA PRO A 273 30.56 -15.89 12.79
C PRO A 273 29.32 -16.67 13.25
N VAL A 274 28.33 -15.96 13.79
CA VAL A 274 27.06 -16.53 14.24
C VAL A 274 25.92 -15.85 13.48
N VAL A 275 25.19 -16.63 12.68
CA VAL A 275 24.06 -16.14 11.88
C VAL A 275 22.86 -15.94 12.79
N VAL A 276 22.35 -14.71 12.88
CA VAL A 276 21.27 -14.36 13.79
C VAL A 276 19.94 -14.81 13.19
N ASP A 277 19.21 -15.63 13.95
CA ASP A 277 17.83 -16.01 13.64
C ASP A 277 16.87 -15.09 14.40
N MET A 278 15.89 -14.51 13.71
CA MET A 278 14.99 -13.47 14.26
C MET A 278 13.69 -14.04 14.84
N ASP A 279 13.55 -15.37 14.86
CA ASP A 279 12.35 -16.12 15.27
C ASP A 279 12.21 -16.32 16.79
N GLY A 280 13.21 -15.88 17.59
CA GLY A 280 13.28 -16.09 19.03
C GLY A 280 13.25 -14.81 19.88
N THR A 281 12.67 -14.91 21.07
CA THR A 281 12.62 -13.83 22.09
C THR A 281 13.24 -14.31 23.40
N SER A 282 14.09 -13.49 24.04
CA SER A 282 14.71 -13.85 25.32
C SER A 282 13.69 -13.92 26.47
N LEU A 283 13.92 -14.79 27.45
CA LEU A 283 13.08 -14.86 28.65
C LEU A 283 13.00 -13.52 29.38
N GLY A 284 14.07 -12.72 29.39
CA GLY A 284 14.06 -11.38 30.00
C GLY A 284 13.10 -10.41 29.31
N LYS A 285 13.02 -10.42 27.98
CA LYS A 285 12.07 -9.60 27.22
C LYS A 285 10.64 -10.13 27.36
N LEU A 286 10.45 -11.45 27.38
CA LEU A 286 9.15 -12.06 27.63
C LEU A 286 8.62 -11.73 29.05
N ALA A 287 9.49 -11.74 30.06
CA ALA A 287 9.13 -11.37 31.42
C ALA A 287 8.78 -9.87 31.54
N SER A 288 9.55 -8.98 30.90
CA SER A 288 9.30 -7.53 30.96
C SER A 288 8.03 -7.10 30.22
N GLU A 289 7.75 -7.72 29.07
CA GLU A 289 6.55 -7.47 28.26
C GLU A 289 5.32 -8.23 28.77
N ARG A 290 5.47 -9.07 29.82
CA ARG A 290 4.43 -9.98 30.33
C ARG A 290 3.81 -10.83 29.22
N ARG A 291 4.68 -11.49 28.45
CA ARG A 291 4.31 -12.37 27.34
C ARG A 291 4.70 -13.83 27.64
N PRO A 292 3.79 -14.80 27.43
CA PRO A 292 2.36 -14.63 27.07
C PRO A 292 1.58 -13.91 28.18
N GLU A 293 0.36 -13.44 27.87
CA GLU A 293 -0.50 -12.77 28.86
C GLU A 293 -0.64 -13.64 30.12
N PRO A 294 -0.37 -13.08 31.31
CA PRO A 294 -0.40 -13.86 32.53
C PRO A 294 -1.82 -14.27 32.90
N ASP A 295 -1.93 -15.42 33.58
CA ASP A 295 -3.17 -15.92 34.14
C ASP A 295 -3.71 -15.03 35.28
N ALA A 296 -4.87 -15.41 35.84
CA ALA A 296 -5.51 -14.69 36.94
C ALA A 296 -4.64 -14.58 38.22
N SER A 297 -3.57 -15.36 38.33
CA SER A 297 -2.60 -15.31 39.42
C SER A 297 -1.31 -14.57 39.07
N GLY A 298 -1.24 -13.95 37.88
CA GLY A 298 -0.08 -13.20 37.41
C GLY A 298 1.05 -14.05 36.84
N ARG A 299 0.81 -15.33 36.55
CA ARG A 299 1.82 -16.29 36.07
C ARG A 299 1.64 -16.61 34.60
N VAL A 300 2.70 -17.07 33.94
CA VAL A 300 2.61 -17.64 32.59
C VAL A 300 1.62 -18.82 32.59
N PRO A 301 0.69 -18.94 31.61
CA PRO A 301 -0.26 -20.05 31.53
C PRO A 301 0.41 -21.43 31.56
N GLU A 302 -0.17 -22.38 32.30
CA GLU A 302 0.42 -23.70 32.58
C GLU A 302 0.81 -24.49 31.33
N GLU A 303 -0.02 -24.45 30.29
CA GLU A 303 0.22 -25.16 29.03
C GLU A 303 1.51 -24.68 28.35
N ILE A 304 1.68 -23.35 28.25
CA ILE A 304 2.85 -22.72 27.64
C ILE A 304 4.07 -22.90 28.54
N GLY A 305 3.90 -22.63 29.84
CA GLY A 305 4.99 -22.75 30.81
C GLY A 305 5.54 -24.16 30.91
N THR A 306 4.68 -25.19 30.93
CA THR A 306 5.10 -26.59 30.96
C THR A 306 5.86 -26.99 29.70
N ALA A 307 5.38 -26.58 28.52
CA ALA A 307 6.04 -26.89 27.24
C ALA A 307 7.44 -26.26 27.15
N VAL A 308 7.57 -24.98 27.53
CA VAL A 308 8.86 -24.27 27.52
C VAL A 308 9.82 -24.83 28.57
N VAL A 309 9.33 -25.14 29.78
CA VAL A 309 10.16 -25.77 30.84
C VAL A 309 10.67 -27.14 30.39
N HIS A 310 9.84 -27.94 29.73
CA HIS A 310 10.23 -29.24 29.21
C HIS A 310 11.31 -29.13 28.13
N ASP A 311 11.12 -28.28 27.12
CA ASP A 311 12.12 -28.12 26.07
C ASP A 311 13.38 -27.43 26.57
N ALA A 312 13.30 -26.54 27.57
CA ALA A 312 14.48 -25.94 28.22
C ALA A 312 15.39 -27.00 28.86
N PHE A 313 14.84 -27.94 29.62
CA PHE A 313 15.64 -29.03 30.19
C PHE A 313 16.11 -30.03 29.13
N THR A 314 15.31 -30.27 28.08
CA THR A 314 15.71 -31.10 26.93
C THR A 314 16.88 -30.48 26.17
N ALA A 315 16.86 -29.17 25.98
CA ALA A 315 17.96 -28.39 25.40
C ALA A 315 19.20 -28.51 26.28
N LEU A 316 19.07 -28.34 27.59
CA LEU A 316 20.21 -28.41 28.51
C LEU A 316 20.80 -29.82 28.59
N ALA A 317 19.96 -30.86 28.53
CA ALA A 317 20.40 -32.25 28.45
C ALA A 317 21.19 -32.51 27.16
N THR A 318 20.80 -31.87 26.06
CA THR A 318 21.53 -31.91 24.79
C THR A 318 22.90 -31.24 24.92
N VAL A 319 22.99 -30.09 25.60
CA VAL A 319 24.25 -29.40 25.89
C VAL A 319 25.20 -30.27 26.72
N HIS A 320 24.68 -30.88 27.79
CA HIS A 320 25.47 -31.78 28.64
C HIS A 320 25.88 -33.08 27.91
N GLY A 321 25.02 -33.58 27.01
CA GLY A 321 25.29 -34.77 26.19
C GLY A 321 26.44 -34.60 25.20
N GLU A 322 26.72 -33.37 24.76
CA GLU A 322 27.91 -33.00 23.98
C GLU A 322 29.16 -32.81 24.84
N GLY A 323 29.06 -33.08 26.15
CA GLY A 323 30.16 -32.82 27.08
C GLY A 323 30.44 -31.32 27.20
N ILE A 324 29.41 -30.46 27.25
CA ILE A 324 29.58 -29.01 27.44
C ILE A 324 28.86 -28.60 28.73
N MET A 325 29.51 -27.80 29.58
CA MET A 325 28.88 -27.06 30.69
C MET A 325 28.69 -25.60 30.25
N HIS A 326 27.52 -24.99 30.53
CA HIS A 326 27.19 -23.66 30.03
C HIS A 326 27.77 -22.51 30.89
N ARG A 327 27.61 -22.55 32.22
CA ARG A 327 28.23 -21.64 33.22
C ARG A 327 27.85 -20.15 33.16
N ALA A 328 26.97 -19.74 32.26
CA ALA A 328 26.58 -18.33 32.04
C ALA A 328 25.06 -18.13 31.88
N LEU A 329 24.25 -19.07 32.37
CA LEU A 329 22.79 -19.02 32.29
C LEU A 329 22.20 -17.84 33.10
N GLN A 330 21.32 -17.09 32.45
CA GLN A 330 20.62 -15.88 32.90
C GLN A 330 19.45 -15.57 31.94
N LEU A 331 18.52 -14.69 32.31
CA LEU A 331 17.29 -14.42 31.53
C LEU A 331 17.52 -14.05 30.05
N ARG A 332 18.62 -13.35 29.72
CA ARG A 332 18.96 -12.98 28.34
C ARG A 332 19.65 -14.08 27.52
N SER A 333 20.22 -15.07 28.20
CA SER A 333 20.90 -16.21 27.58
C SER A 333 19.95 -17.33 27.15
N VAL A 334 18.68 -17.27 27.58
CA VAL A 334 17.66 -18.27 27.25
C VAL A 334 16.64 -17.63 26.32
N GLU A 335 16.47 -18.22 25.14
CA GLU A 335 15.59 -17.73 24.09
C GLU A 335 14.48 -18.74 23.80
N VAL A 336 13.26 -18.24 23.62
CA VAL A 336 12.08 -19.03 23.25
C VAL A 336 11.58 -18.56 21.89
N THR A 337 11.44 -19.49 20.96
CA THR A 337 10.89 -19.25 19.61
C THR A 337 9.36 -19.32 19.61
N GLY A 338 8.73 -18.90 18.51
CA GLY A 338 7.27 -18.99 18.32
C GLY A 338 6.65 -20.40 18.46
N HIS A 339 7.48 -21.45 18.45
CA HIS A 339 7.05 -22.85 18.65
C HIS A 339 7.42 -23.42 20.03
N ASN A 340 7.69 -22.56 21.03
CA ASN A 340 8.16 -22.94 22.36
C ASN A 340 9.52 -23.67 22.39
N ARG A 341 10.28 -23.65 21.29
CA ARG A 341 11.63 -24.22 21.25
C ARG A 341 12.61 -23.30 21.97
N VAL A 342 13.44 -23.88 22.83
CA VAL A 342 14.43 -23.21 23.65
C VAL A 342 15.83 -23.33 23.05
N ARG A 343 16.50 -22.19 22.94
CA ARG A 343 17.90 -22.04 22.53
C ARG A 343 18.69 -21.30 23.60
N PHE A 344 19.99 -21.59 23.69
CA PHE A 344 20.91 -20.93 24.59
C PHE A 344 21.88 -20.02 23.86
N ARG A 345 22.31 -18.96 24.54
CA ARG A 345 23.30 -17.96 24.10
C ARG A 345 24.35 -17.75 25.18
N ASP A 346 25.43 -17.05 24.85
CA ASP A 346 26.50 -16.69 25.81
C ASP A 346 27.26 -17.91 26.37
N PHE A 347 28.00 -18.61 25.49
CA PHE A 347 28.87 -19.74 25.86
C PHE A 347 30.28 -19.30 26.32
N SER A 348 30.45 -18.02 26.66
CA SER A 348 31.73 -17.37 27.01
C SER A 348 32.41 -17.93 28.28
N ARG A 349 31.67 -18.68 29.09
CA ARG A 349 32.18 -19.37 30.29
C ARG A 349 32.13 -20.90 30.17
N SER A 350 31.82 -21.42 28.99
CA SER A 350 31.57 -22.85 28.78
C SER A 350 32.82 -23.72 28.95
N ARG A 351 32.64 -24.98 29.37
CA ARG A 351 33.74 -25.93 29.65
C ARG A 351 33.42 -27.37 29.25
N LEU A 352 34.44 -28.09 28.77
CA LEU A 352 34.41 -29.55 28.57
C LEU A 352 34.74 -30.31 29.88
N PRO A 353 33.98 -31.35 30.29
CA PRO A 353 34.13 -32.09 31.54
C PRO A 353 35.52 -32.69 31.77
N GLU A 354 36.22 -33.14 30.73
CA GLU A 354 37.49 -33.85 30.84
C GLU A 354 38.73 -32.94 30.94
N ALA A 355 38.57 -31.63 30.71
CA ALA A 355 39.68 -30.69 30.76
C ALA A 355 39.96 -30.24 32.21
N LEU A 356 41.16 -30.52 32.74
CA LEU A 356 41.63 -29.97 34.03
C LEU A 356 41.77 -28.44 33.94
N THR A 357 41.07 -27.72 34.80
CA THR A 357 41.18 -26.25 34.91
C THR A 357 42.52 -25.88 35.55
N VAL A 358 43.43 -25.31 34.77
CA VAL A 358 44.36 -24.30 35.28
C VAL A 358 44.05 -23.02 34.53
N ALA A 359 43.10 -22.25 35.03
CA ALA A 359 42.85 -20.89 34.55
C ALA A 359 42.56 -20.00 35.76
N PRO A 360 43.55 -19.24 36.24
CA PRO A 360 43.32 -18.09 37.10
C PRO A 360 42.63 -16.99 36.27
N ALA A 361 41.67 -16.27 36.90
CA ALA A 361 40.95 -15.12 36.37
C ALA A 361 39.87 -15.39 35.30
N LEU A 362 38.83 -16.16 35.65
CA LEU A 362 37.48 -15.79 35.21
C LEU A 362 36.96 -14.80 36.24
N ASP A 363 36.79 -13.54 35.84
CA ASP A 363 36.34 -12.46 36.70
C ASP A 363 35.01 -12.81 37.41
N ASP A 364 34.94 -12.54 38.71
CA ASP A 364 33.74 -12.73 39.52
C ASP A 364 32.69 -11.63 39.24
N GLU A 365 33.05 -10.58 38.49
CA GLU A 365 32.15 -9.48 38.09
C GLU A 365 31.21 -9.80 36.89
N HIS A 366 31.18 -11.05 36.40
CA HIS A 366 30.26 -11.42 35.31
C HIS A 366 28.79 -11.37 35.75
N ARG A 367 27.90 -10.74 34.97
CA ARG A 367 26.48 -10.55 35.32
C ARG A 367 25.70 -11.84 35.62
N SER A 368 26.13 -12.98 35.05
CA SER A 368 25.52 -14.28 35.37
C SER A 368 25.88 -14.80 36.78
N ALA A 369 26.78 -14.12 37.51
CA ALA A 369 27.16 -14.48 38.87
C ALA A 369 25.94 -14.49 39.81
N ALA A 370 25.00 -13.56 39.61
CA ALA A 370 23.75 -13.50 40.35
C ALA A 370 22.83 -14.71 40.11
N PHE A 371 23.10 -15.55 39.10
CA PHE A 371 22.33 -16.76 38.81
C PHE A 371 23.02 -18.05 39.28
N LEU A 372 24.21 -17.94 39.87
CA LEU A 372 24.95 -19.09 40.40
C LEU A 372 24.30 -19.61 41.69
N PRO A 373 24.35 -20.93 41.95
CA PRO A 373 23.89 -21.43 43.23
C PRO A 373 24.68 -20.82 44.40
N PRO A 374 24.03 -20.44 45.51
CA PRO A 374 24.70 -19.80 46.64
C PRO A 374 25.94 -20.59 47.12
N GLY A 375 27.07 -19.90 47.27
CA GLY A 375 28.34 -20.50 47.72
C GLY A 375 29.11 -21.29 46.65
N THR A 376 28.66 -21.30 45.39
CA THR A 376 29.34 -21.98 44.28
C THR A 376 30.37 -21.06 43.65
N THR A 377 31.62 -21.53 43.54
CA THR A 377 32.64 -20.86 42.73
C THR A 377 32.86 -21.63 41.43
N LEU A 378 33.31 -20.95 40.37
CA LEU A 378 33.53 -21.57 39.06
C LEU A 378 34.54 -22.73 39.07
N ALA A 379 35.45 -22.73 40.06
CA ALA A 379 36.44 -23.78 40.25
C ALA A 379 35.79 -25.15 40.57
N PHE A 380 34.67 -25.15 41.28
CA PHE A 380 33.95 -26.36 41.71
C PHE A 380 32.63 -26.59 40.95
N TYR A 381 32.40 -25.83 39.87
CA TYR A 381 31.15 -25.85 39.10
C TYR A 381 30.94 -27.16 38.32
N GLN A 382 29.75 -27.74 38.44
CA GLN A 382 29.28 -29.01 37.87
C GLN A 382 28.10 -28.78 36.91
N THR A 383 27.75 -29.80 36.11
CA THR A 383 26.58 -29.77 35.21
C THR A 383 25.26 -29.52 35.96
N ARG A 384 25.15 -29.96 37.21
CA ARG A 384 23.98 -29.70 38.07
C ARG A 384 23.86 -28.24 38.54
N ASP A 385 24.93 -27.45 38.42
CA ASP A 385 24.87 -26.01 38.66
C ASP A 385 24.25 -25.26 37.47
N ASP A 386 24.39 -25.78 36.23
CA ASP A 386 23.65 -25.25 35.08
C ASP A 386 22.14 -25.48 35.24
N VAL A 387 21.75 -26.66 35.75
CA VAL A 387 20.35 -27.00 36.02
C VAL A 387 19.72 -26.03 37.02
N TYR A 388 20.49 -25.62 38.03
CA TYR A 388 20.07 -24.61 39.00
C TYR A 388 19.85 -23.24 38.34
N GLY A 389 20.84 -22.76 37.57
CA GLY A 389 20.77 -21.46 36.89
C GLY A 389 19.62 -21.39 35.88
N LEU A 390 19.37 -22.47 35.14
CA LEU A 390 18.24 -22.56 34.21
C LEU A 390 16.90 -22.55 34.95
N ALA A 391 16.76 -23.33 36.02
CA ALA A 391 15.53 -23.36 36.82
C ALA A 391 15.22 -21.99 37.43
N LEU A 392 16.25 -21.22 37.81
CA LEU A 392 16.10 -19.86 38.33
C LEU A 392 15.54 -18.91 37.26
N CYS A 393 16.09 -18.95 36.03
CA CYS A 393 15.59 -18.18 34.89
C CYS A 393 14.14 -18.51 34.55
N LEU A 394 13.80 -19.81 34.54
CA LEU A 394 12.46 -20.28 34.22
C LEU A 394 11.46 -19.81 35.28
N VAL A 395 11.78 -19.92 36.57
CA VAL A 395 10.89 -19.48 37.64
C VAL A 395 10.68 -17.96 37.62
N GLN A 396 11.71 -17.17 37.32
CA GLN A 396 11.55 -15.72 37.16
C GLN A 396 10.59 -15.38 36.01
N TRP A 397 10.78 -15.99 34.84
CA TRP A 397 9.88 -15.77 33.70
C TRP A 397 8.45 -16.24 33.98
N LEU A 398 8.27 -17.43 34.54
CA LEU A 398 6.95 -18.00 34.88
C LEU A 398 6.14 -17.11 35.81
N HIS A 399 6.79 -16.25 36.60
CA HIS A 399 6.18 -15.31 37.54
C HIS A 399 6.34 -13.84 37.12
N GLY A 400 6.76 -13.57 35.88
CA GLY A 400 6.85 -12.22 35.31
C GLY A 400 7.89 -11.33 36.00
N ASP A 401 8.99 -11.89 36.47
CA ASP A 401 10.11 -11.17 37.10
C ASP A 401 11.28 -11.00 36.12
N PRO A 402 11.54 -9.77 35.63
CA PRO A 402 12.65 -9.49 34.70
C PRO A 402 13.96 -9.09 35.41
N SER A 403 14.08 -9.23 36.73
CA SER A 403 15.25 -8.76 37.50
C SER A 403 16.55 -9.48 37.09
N ASP A 404 17.62 -8.72 36.84
CA ASP A 404 18.99 -9.22 36.64
C ASP A 404 19.66 -9.65 37.97
N GLU A 405 19.04 -9.33 39.12
CA GLU A 405 19.44 -9.78 40.46
C GLU A 405 18.30 -10.64 41.03
N PRO A 406 18.28 -11.96 40.76
CA PRO A 406 17.23 -12.85 41.24
C PRO A 406 17.29 -13.04 42.75
N ASP A 407 16.13 -12.96 43.42
CA ASP A 407 16.00 -13.43 44.80
C ASP A 407 15.87 -14.97 44.80
N HIS A 408 16.95 -15.66 45.16
CA HIS A 408 17.04 -17.12 45.18
C HIS A 408 16.07 -17.77 46.17
N ASP A 409 15.78 -17.12 47.30
CA ASP A 409 14.85 -17.63 48.30
C ASP A 409 13.42 -17.50 47.81
N LEU A 410 13.08 -16.34 47.23
CA LEU A 410 11.78 -16.11 46.60
C LEU A 410 11.55 -17.03 45.41
N ALA A 411 12.56 -17.26 44.57
CA ALA A 411 12.47 -18.19 43.45
C ALA A 411 12.23 -19.63 43.92
N ARG A 412 12.90 -20.09 44.98
CA ARG A 412 12.62 -21.41 45.59
C ARG A 412 11.18 -21.52 46.09
N GLN A 413 10.66 -20.48 46.74
CA GLN A 413 9.26 -20.45 47.21
C GLN A 413 8.27 -20.47 46.04
N ARG A 414 8.54 -19.71 44.98
CA ARG A 414 7.69 -19.61 43.78
C ARG A 414 7.72 -20.86 42.90
N ALA A 415 8.85 -21.58 42.87
CA ALA A 415 9.01 -22.79 42.07
C ALA A 415 7.97 -23.85 42.44
N ALA A 416 7.81 -24.15 43.72
CA ALA A 416 6.87 -25.15 44.21
C ALA A 416 5.39 -24.79 43.96
N ALA A 417 5.10 -23.49 43.79
CA ALA A 417 3.74 -22.98 43.59
C ALA A 417 3.26 -23.06 42.12
N TYR A 418 4.13 -23.39 41.17
CA TYR A 418 3.76 -23.48 39.75
C TYR A 418 3.17 -24.87 39.42
N PRO A 419 1.99 -24.97 38.78
CA PRO A 419 1.33 -26.24 38.51
C PRO A 419 2.07 -27.07 37.45
N GLY A 420 1.89 -28.39 37.48
CA GLY A 420 2.50 -29.35 36.55
C GLY A 420 3.99 -29.63 36.78
N VAL A 421 4.84 -28.60 36.75
CA VAL A 421 6.31 -28.70 36.75
C VAL A 421 6.97 -28.16 38.03
N GLY A 422 6.22 -27.55 38.94
CA GLY A 422 6.79 -26.85 40.11
C GLY A 422 7.60 -27.72 41.06
N ALA A 423 7.19 -28.98 41.28
CA ALA A 423 7.95 -29.93 42.11
C ALA A 423 9.32 -30.25 41.49
N THR A 424 9.41 -30.32 40.16
CA THR A 424 10.65 -30.57 39.43
C THR A 424 11.56 -29.33 39.51
N LEU A 425 11.01 -28.13 39.26
CA LEU A 425 11.76 -26.87 39.38
C LEU A 425 12.31 -26.66 40.80
N ALA A 426 11.52 -26.99 41.84
CA ALA A 426 11.96 -26.91 43.23
C ALA A 426 13.16 -27.85 43.53
N ARG A 427 13.16 -29.06 42.95
CA ARG A 427 14.30 -29.98 43.07
C ARG A 427 15.53 -29.48 42.32
N CYS A 428 15.35 -28.88 41.14
CA CYS A 428 16.44 -28.24 40.39
C CYS A 428 17.08 -27.07 41.17
N LEU A 429 16.30 -26.35 41.98
CA LEU A 429 16.75 -25.26 42.85
C LEU A 429 17.20 -25.68 44.26
N ALA A 430 17.44 -26.98 44.50
CA ALA A 430 17.92 -27.45 45.79
C ALA A 430 19.30 -26.86 46.15
N VAL A 431 19.49 -26.46 47.41
CA VAL A 431 20.76 -25.84 47.87
C VAL A 431 21.92 -26.84 47.74
N THR A 432 21.71 -28.08 48.17
CA THR A 432 22.69 -29.16 48.07
C THR A 432 22.79 -29.69 46.63
N PRO A 433 23.98 -29.72 46.00
CA PRO A 433 24.14 -30.21 44.62
C PRO A 433 23.72 -31.68 44.40
N ALA A 434 23.85 -32.52 45.44
CA ALA A 434 23.46 -33.93 45.37
C ALA A 434 21.95 -34.14 45.18
N ASP A 435 21.14 -33.19 45.68
CA ASP A 435 19.67 -33.26 45.64
C ASP A 435 19.08 -32.73 44.32
N ARG A 436 19.90 -32.03 43.52
CA ARG A 436 19.50 -31.52 42.21
C ARG A 436 19.41 -32.63 41.18
N LEU A 437 18.40 -32.53 40.33
CA LEU A 437 18.29 -33.36 39.14
C LEU A 437 19.42 -33.03 38.15
N ASP A 438 19.85 -34.03 37.37
CA ASP A 438 20.55 -33.74 36.12
C ASP A 438 19.55 -33.29 35.04
N ALA A 439 20.06 -32.71 33.96
CA ALA A 439 19.22 -32.12 32.92
C ALA A 439 18.33 -33.18 32.21
N ALA A 440 18.83 -34.39 31.99
CA ALA A 440 18.07 -35.47 31.36
C ALA A 440 16.91 -35.96 32.25
N ALA A 441 17.15 -36.09 33.56
CA ALA A 441 16.15 -36.44 34.54
C ALA A 441 15.11 -35.32 34.71
N ALA A 442 15.53 -34.06 34.66
CA ALA A 442 14.61 -32.91 34.67
C ALA A 442 13.74 -32.86 33.40
N ALA A 443 14.31 -33.14 32.23
CA ALA A 443 13.58 -33.25 30.96
C ALA A 443 12.56 -34.39 30.99
N ALA A 444 12.96 -35.56 31.48
CA ALA A 444 12.06 -36.71 31.63
C ALA A 444 10.93 -36.45 32.64
N ALA A 445 11.22 -35.74 33.74
CA ALA A 445 10.23 -35.40 34.76
C ALA A 445 9.26 -34.28 34.36
N THR A 446 9.56 -33.53 33.29
CA THR A 446 8.74 -32.44 32.75
C THR A 446 8.02 -32.81 31.46
N GLY A 447 8.33 -33.97 30.87
CA GLY A 447 7.73 -34.44 29.63
C GLY A 447 6.32 -35.04 29.79
N PRO A 448 5.54 -35.12 28.70
CA PRO A 448 4.23 -35.76 28.71
C PRO A 448 4.34 -37.26 29.03
N ARG A 449 3.41 -37.80 29.83
CA ARG A 449 3.36 -39.24 30.13
C ARG A 449 3.12 -40.04 28.84
N PRO A 450 3.92 -41.09 28.54
CA PRO A 450 3.71 -41.90 27.34
C PRO A 450 2.43 -42.73 27.42
N GLY A 451 1.63 -42.70 26.35
CA GLY A 451 0.50 -43.61 26.12
C GLY A 451 0.95 -44.96 25.53
N PRO A 452 0.04 -45.96 25.45
CA PRO A 452 0.38 -47.31 24.98
C PRO A 452 0.82 -47.33 23.49
N PRO A 453 1.67 -48.30 23.09
CA PRO A 453 2.26 -48.32 21.74
C PRO A 453 1.21 -48.65 20.66
N ALA A 454 1.22 -47.85 19.58
CA ALA A 454 0.38 -48.03 18.40
C ALA A 454 0.94 -49.11 17.45
N PRO A 455 0.08 -49.80 16.67
CA PRO A 455 0.48 -50.84 15.72
C PRO A 455 1.36 -50.28 14.59
N ARG A 456 2.34 -51.10 14.16
CA ARG A 456 3.38 -50.74 13.17
C ARG A 456 2.92 -50.76 11.70
N ASP A 457 1.76 -51.36 11.38
CA ASP A 457 1.25 -51.48 10.00
C ASP A 457 -0.21 -50.99 9.86
N ILE A 458 -0.50 -50.21 8.82
CA ILE A 458 -1.84 -49.70 8.46
C ILE A 458 -2.51 -50.66 7.47
N GLY A 459 -3.70 -51.16 7.82
CA GLY A 459 -4.53 -51.98 6.93
C GLY A 459 -6.03 -51.79 7.18
N PRO A 460 -6.91 -52.38 6.35
CA PRO A 460 -8.36 -52.32 6.55
C PRO A 460 -8.76 -52.73 7.97
N GLY A 461 -9.57 -51.90 8.63
CA GLY A 461 -10.01 -52.09 10.01
C GLY A 461 -9.06 -51.58 11.09
N THR A 462 -7.81 -51.24 10.76
CA THR A 462 -6.84 -50.66 11.70
C THR A 462 -7.33 -49.28 12.19
N LEU A 463 -7.28 -49.06 13.51
CA LEU A 463 -7.53 -47.76 14.13
C LEU A 463 -6.20 -47.02 14.30
N VAL A 464 -5.96 -46.00 13.49
CA VAL A 464 -4.73 -45.20 13.51
C VAL A 464 -4.95 -43.97 14.38
N GLY A 465 -3.99 -43.69 15.28
CA GLY A 465 -4.06 -42.56 16.20
C GLY A 465 -5.24 -42.60 17.19
N GLY A 466 -5.89 -43.75 17.37
CA GLY A 466 -7.07 -43.90 18.24
C GLY A 466 -8.36 -43.28 17.68
N GLN A 467 -8.36 -42.76 16.46
CA GLN A 467 -9.45 -41.95 15.88
C GLN A 467 -9.84 -42.37 14.46
N PHE A 468 -8.87 -42.77 13.63
CA PHE A 468 -9.10 -42.98 12.21
C PHE A 468 -9.18 -44.47 11.89
N ARG A 469 -10.39 -44.98 11.63
CA ARG A 469 -10.58 -46.37 11.23
C ARG A 469 -10.41 -46.52 9.72
N VAL A 470 -9.37 -47.22 9.31
CA VAL A 470 -9.05 -47.48 7.90
C VAL A 470 -10.15 -48.35 7.27
N GLN A 471 -10.62 -47.95 6.09
CA GLN A 471 -11.55 -48.74 5.28
C GLN A 471 -10.81 -49.57 4.23
N HIS A 472 -10.22 -48.91 3.23
CA HIS A 472 -9.53 -49.57 2.13
C HIS A 472 -8.47 -48.64 1.53
N LYS A 473 -7.62 -49.20 0.67
CA LYS A 473 -6.51 -48.49 0.03
C LYS A 473 -7.00 -47.67 -1.16
N LEU A 474 -6.60 -46.40 -1.23
CA LEU A 474 -6.89 -45.50 -2.35
C LEU A 474 -5.80 -45.57 -3.43
N GLY A 475 -4.53 -45.73 -3.02
CA GLY A 475 -3.42 -45.78 -3.97
C GLY A 475 -2.09 -46.13 -3.32
N GLU A 476 -1.15 -46.61 -4.14
CA GLU A 476 0.24 -46.87 -3.74
C GLU A 476 1.17 -46.07 -4.64
N GLY A 477 1.86 -45.10 -4.05
CA GLY A 477 2.93 -44.37 -4.70
C GLY A 477 4.31 -44.94 -4.38
N ALA A 478 5.31 -44.39 -5.06
CA ALA A 478 6.72 -44.68 -4.77
C ALA A 478 7.15 -44.21 -3.37
N TRP A 479 6.45 -43.23 -2.78
CA TRP A 479 6.84 -42.56 -1.53
C TRP A 479 5.86 -42.78 -0.37
N ALA A 480 4.61 -43.10 -0.66
CA ALA A 480 3.56 -43.26 0.34
C ALA A 480 2.47 -44.24 -0.10
N VAL A 481 1.68 -44.71 0.86
CA VAL A 481 0.43 -45.45 0.65
C VAL A 481 -0.72 -44.60 1.19
N SER A 482 -1.71 -44.33 0.35
CA SER A 482 -2.90 -43.54 0.72
C SER A 482 -4.06 -44.46 1.01
N TRP A 483 -4.70 -44.27 2.16
CA TRP A 483 -5.83 -45.06 2.64
C TRP A 483 -7.05 -44.18 2.87
N LEU A 484 -8.23 -44.69 2.55
CA LEU A 484 -9.50 -44.11 2.99
C LEU A 484 -9.76 -44.54 4.43
N ALA A 485 -10.10 -43.61 5.30
CA ALA A 485 -10.45 -43.89 6.69
C ALA A 485 -11.69 -43.09 7.12
N VAL A 486 -12.42 -43.61 8.10
CA VAL A 486 -13.46 -42.88 8.83
C VAL A 486 -12.83 -42.27 10.07
N ASP A 487 -13.01 -40.96 10.23
CA ASP A 487 -12.76 -40.24 11.47
C ASP A 487 -13.92 -40.52 12.43
N GLU A 488 -13.71 -41.38 13.44
CA GLU A 488 -14.78 -41.84 14.33
C GLU A 488 -15.32 -40.75 15.28
N GLU A 489 -14.59 -39.65 15.46
CA GLU A 489 -15.03 -38.54 16.32
C GLU A 489 -16.06 -37.64 15.64
N VAL A 490 -15.91 -37.40 14.33
CA VAL A 490 -16.75 -36.46 13.57
C VAL A 490 -17.56 -37.12 12.45
N ASP A 491 -17.46 -38.45 12.32
CA ASP A 491 -18.14 -39.27 11.32
C ASP A 491 -17.93 -38.77 9.87
N LYS A 492 -16.67 -38.53 9.50
CA LYS A 492 -16.28 -38.05 8.16
C LYS A 492 -15.16 -38.88 7.55
N LEU A 493 -15.18 -39.00 6.23
CA LEU A 493 -14.09 -39.62 5.48
C LEU A 493 -12.83 -38.75 5.48
N ARG A 494 -11.68 -39.41 5.54
CA ARG A 494 -10.33 -38.85 5.54
C ARG A 494 -9.41 -39.69 4.67
N VAL A 495 -8.36 -39.05 4.17
CA VAL A 495 -7.23 -39.76 3.55
C VAL A 495 -6.10 -39.82 4.55
N LEU A 496 -5.61 -41.03 4.83
CA LEU A 496 -4.40 -41.29 5.59
C LEU A 496 -3.27 -41.59 4.62
N LYS A 497 -2.36 -40.65 4.45
CA LYS A 497 -1.16 -40.82 3.63
C LYS A 497 -0.01 -41.27 4.54
N HIS A 498 0.30 -42.55 4.47
CA HIS A 498 1.39 -43.17 5.22
C HIS A 498 2.64 -43.20 4.36
N LEU A 499 3.61 -42.35 4.70
CA LEU A 499 4.87 -42.26 3.97
C LEU A 499 5.78 -43.44 4.33
N ARG A 500 6.58 -43.91 3.39
CA ARG A 500 7.43 -45.10 3.62
C ARG A 500 8.66 -44.72 4.47
N PRO A 501 8.90 -45.37 5.62
CA PRO A 501 10.00 -45.04 6.52
C PRO A 501 11.38 -45.16 5.86
N GLU A 502 11.53 -45.98 4.81
CA GLU A 502 12.78 -46.15 4.08
C GLU A 502 13.08 -44.99 3.11
N ARG A 503 12.14 -44.06 2.92
CA ARG A 503 12.22 -43.00 1.89
C ARG A 503 11.96 -41.59 2.41
N VAL A 504 11.30 -41.45 3.55
CA VAL A 504 10.84 -40.16 4.08
C VAL A 504 11.07 -40.12 5.60
N SER A 505 11.67 -39.04 6.10
CA SER A 505 11.83 -38.81 7.55
C SER A 505 10.59 -38.16 8.18
N ALA A 506 10.44 -38.25 9.50
CA ALA A 506 9.34 -37.60 10.22
C ALA A 506 9.32 -36.08 10.02
N GLU A 507 10.50 -35.45 9.89
CA GLU A 507 10.66 -34.03 9.59
C GLU A 507 10.12 -33.69 8.20
N GLN A 508 10.33 -34.55 7.20
CA GLN A 508 9.79 -34.35 5.86
C GLN A 508 8.26 -34.49 5.83
N VAL A 509 7.69 -35.43 6.59
CA VAL A 509 6.23 -35.53 6.76
C VAL A 509 5.64 -34.26 7.40
N LYS A 510 6.34 -33.72 8.39
CA LYS A 510 5.94 -32.47 9.06
C LYS A 510 6.08 -31.26 8.13
N ALA A 511 7.14 -31.18 7.33
CA ALA A 511 7.34 -30.13 6.35
C ALA A 511 6.23 -30.15 5.27
N GLU A 512 5.86 -31.32 4.77
CA GLU A 512 4.73 -31.49 3.84
C GLU A 512 3.42 -30.97 4.45
N PHE A 513 3.14 -31.31 5.71
CA PHE A 513 1.98 -30.77 6.43
C PHE A 513 2.02 -29.24 6.53
N LEU A 514 3.14 -28.66 6.96
CA LEU A 514 3.27 -27.21 7.15
C LEU A 514 3.08 -26.44 5.84
N HIS A 515 3.64 -26.93 4.73
CA HIS A 515 3.40 -26.33 3.41
C HIS A 515 1.93 -26.43 3.02
N ALA A 516 1.32 -27.61 3.14
CA ALA A 516 -0.09 -27.78 2.77
C ALA A 516 -1.05 -26.98 3.69
N ASP A 517 -0.74 -26.82 4.98
CA ASP A 517 -1.60 -26.15 5.97
C ASP A 517 -1.59 -24.63 5.82
N ALA A 518 -0.50 -24.07 5.28
CA ALA A 518 -0.43 -22.65 4.92
C ALA A 518 -1.42 -22.28 3.78
N ILE A 519 -1.85 -23.25 2.97
CA ILE A 519 -2.71 -23.01 1.80
C ILE A 519 -4.18 -23.06 2.22
N ASN A 520 -4.79 -21.89 2.39
CA ASN A 520 -6.23 -21.77 2.63
C ASN A 520 -6.99 -21.58 1.30
N SER A 521 -7.34 -22.68 0.63
CA SER A 521 -8.00 -22.66 -0.68
C SER A 521 -9.16 -23.65 -0.76
N ALA A 522 -10.24 -23.27 -1.46
CA ALA A 522 -11.31 -24.20 -1.84
C ALA A 522 -10.90 -25.17 -2.96
N HIS A 523 -9.79 -24.88 -3.65
CA HIS A 523 -9.28 -25.62 -4.81
C HIS A 523 -8.12 -26.57 -4.45
N CYS A 524 -7.70 -26.62 -3.18
CA CYS A 524 -6.65 -27.50 -2.68
C CYS A 524 -7.20 -28.37 -1.53
N ALA A 525 -6.79 -29.63 -1.46
CA ALA A 525 -7.18 -30.49 -0.35
C ALA A 525 -6.51 -30.04 0.94
N ARG A 526 -7.32 -29.84 1.98
CA ARG A 526 -6.84 -29.34 3.26
C ARG A 526 -6.16 -30.47 4.08
N PRO A 527 -4.93 -30.28 4.57
CA PRO A 527 -4.38 -31.17 5.59
C PRO A 527 -5.04 -30.90 6.94
N TYR A 528 -5.14 -31.93 7.78
CA TYR A 528 -5.70 -31.79 9.13
C TYR A 528 -4.62 -31.87 10.20
N ARG A 529 -3.78 -32.90 10.14
CA ARG A 529 -2.71 -33.13 11.12
C ARG A 529 -1.75 -34.22 10.64
N VAL A 530 -0.60 -34.28 11.27
CA VAL A 530 0.29 -35.44 11.22
C VAL A 530 0.10 -36.28 12.47
N LEU A 531 -0.09 -37.59 12.30
CA LEU A 531 -0.02 -38.56 13.38
C LEU A 531 1.42 -39.09 13.44
N PRO A 532 2.05 -39.13 14.62
CA PRO A 532 3.45 -39.55 14.75
C PRO A 532 3.65 -41.05 14.54
N GLN A 533 2.57 -41.84 14.55
CA GLN A 533 2.61 -43.29 14.42
C GLN A 533 1.53 -43.79 13.46
N PRO A 534 1.80 -44.86 12.69
CA PRO A 534 3.10 -45.53 12.55
C PRO A 534 4.22 -44.65 11.97
N GLU A 535 5.48 -44.95 12.32
CA GLU A 535 6.69 -44.26 11.82
C GLU A 535 6.83 -44.40 10.29
N PRO A 536 7.23 -43.34 9.56
CA PRO A 536 7.77 -42.06 10.04
C PRO A 536 6.69 -41.02 10.36
N GLY A 537 5.43 -41.34 10.13
CA GLY A 537 4.27 -40.48 10.36
C GLY A 537 3.17 -40.68 9.31
N VAL A 538 1.93 -40.32 9.68
CA VAL A 538 0.76 -40.39 8.82
C VAL A 538 0.15 -39.01 8.65
N LEU A 539 0.16 -38.50 7.42
CA LEU A 539 -0.53 -37.25 7.09
C LEU A 539 -2.02 -37.52 6.92
N VAL A 540 -2.84 -36.89 7.76
CA VAL A 540 -4.30 -36.92 7.68
C VAL A 540 -4.75 -35.72 6.88
N GLN A 541 -5.49 -35.95 5.80
CA GLN A 541 -5.97 -34.89 4.91
C GLN A 541 -7.44 -35.10 4.52
N GLN A 542 -8.02 -34.06 3.93
CA GLN A 542 -9.36 -34.08 3.39
C GLN A 542 -9.52 -35.17 2.33
N TYR A 543 -10.56 -35.99 2.48
CA TYR A 543 -11.03 -36.83 1.39
C TYR A 543 -11.91 -35.99 0.46
N ILE A 544 -11.52 -35.95 -0.81
CA ILE A 544 -12.31 -35.36 -1.88
C ILE A 544 -13.06 -36.50 -2.56
N GLU A 545 -14.38 -36.43 -2.52
CA GLU A 545 -15.23 -37.38 -3.23
C GLU A 545 -15.15 -37.13 -4.73
N GLY A 546 -14.96 -38.19 -5.52
CA GLY A 546 -14.90 -38.15 -6.97
C GLY A 546 -13.70 -38.89 -7.56
N PRO A 547 -13.70 -39.18 -8.87
CA PRO A 547 -12.56 -39.77 -9.55
C PRO A 547 -11.42 -38.76 -9.73
N THR A 548 -10.18 -39.26 -9.78
CA THR A 548 -9.06 -38.46 -10.28
C THR A 548 -9.28 -38.07 -11.75
N LEU A 549 -8.67 -36.99 -12.21
CA LEU A 549 -8.77 -36.53 -13.60
C LEU A 549 -8.25 -37.61 -14.57
N LYS A 550 -7.26 -38.40 -14.14
CA LYS A 550 -6.82 -39.60 -14.84
C LYS A 550 -7.95 -40.62 -15.00
N GLU A 551 -8.58 -41.04 -13.91
CA GLU A 551 -9.67 -42.03 -13.93
C GLU A 551 -10.88 -41.53 -14.71
N ARG A 552 -11.22 -40.25 -14.56
CA ARG A 552 -12.28 -39.59 -15.33
C ARG A 552 -11.99 -39.66 -16.82
N GLY A 553 -10.78 -39.32 -17.24
CA GLY A 553 -10.35 -39.41 -18.64
C GLY A 553 -10.33 -40.85 -19.16
N ASP A 554 -9.84 -41.80 -18.37
CA ASP A 554 -9.81 -43.22 -18.73
C ASP A 554 -11.23 -43.78 -18.90
N HIS A 555 -12.16 -43.41 -18.01
CA HIS A 555 -13.57 -43.81 -18.08
C HIS A 555 -14.26 -43.25 -19.33
N LEU A 556 -14.10 -41.95 -19.61
CA LEU A 556 -14.69 -41.33 -20.80
C LEU A 556 -14.16 -41.99 -22.08
N ARG A 557 -12.84 -42.24 -22.16
CA ARG A 557 -12.22 -42.94 -23.30
C ARG A 557 -12.75 -44.35 -23.47
N ALA A 558 -12.87 -45.12 -22.39
CA ALA A 558 -13.42 -46.48 -22.43
C ALA A 558 -14.88 -46.48 -22.92
N ALA A 559 -15.64 -45.42 -22.65
CA ALA A 559 -17.00 -45.22 -23.13
C ALA A 559 -17.10 -44.60 -24.55
N GLY A 560 -15.98 -44.26 -25.19
CA GLY A 560 -15.96 -43.56 -26.48
C GLY A 560 -16.46 -42.10 -26.40
N LEU A 561 -16.45 -41.51 -25.21
CA LEU A 561 -16.89 -40.15 -24.92
C LEU A 561 -15.69 -39.20 -24.77
N ARG A 562 -15.95 -37.90 -24.93
CA ARG A 562 -14.99 -36.81 -24.71
C ARG A 562 -15.44 -35.97 -23.50
N PHE A 563 -14.52 -35.17 -22.95
CA PHE A 563 -14.90 -34.17 -21.96
C PHE A 563 -15.78 -33.09 -22.61
N GLU A 564 -16.73 -32.54 -21.86
CA GLU A 564 -17.46 -31.36 -22.30
C GLU A 564 -16.56 -30.12 -22.19
N PRO A 565 -16.61 -29.16 -23.15
CA PRO A 565 -15.69 -28.02 -23.14
C PRO A 565 -15.76 -27.17 -21.87
N GLU A 566 -16.95 -27.02 -21.28
CA GLU A 566 -17.13 -26.27 -20.04
C GLU A 566 -16.66 -27.05 -18.80
N GLU A 567 -16.68 -28.38 -18.85
CA GLU A 567 -16.06 -29.24 -17.82
C GLU A 567 -14.53 -29.05 -17.85
N VAL A 568 -13.92 -29.06 -19.03
CA VAL A 568 -12.48 -28.80 -19.21
C VAL A 568 -12.09 -27.41 -18.69
N ARG A 569 -12.88 -26.39 -19.03
CA ARG A 569 -12.65 -25.02 -18.58
C ARG A 569 -12.67 -24.92 -17.05
N ARG A 570 -13.70 -25.49 -16.42
CA ARG A 570 -13.86 -25.48 -14.96
C ARG A 570 -12.70 -26.16 -14.26
N ILE A 571 -12.30 -27.35 -14.73
CA ILE A 571 -11.16 -28.10 -14.20
C ILE A 571 -9.87 -27.29 -14.32
N ALA A 572 -9.61 -26.69 -15.49
CA ALA A 572 -8.40 -25.88 -15.70
C ALA A 572 -8.36 -24.64 -14.80
N VAL A 573 -9.49 -23.94 -14.66
CA VAL A 573 -9.61 -22.76 -13.79
C VAL A 573 -9.39 -23.12 -12.33
N ASP A 574 -10.04 -24.18 -11.84
CA ASP A 574 -9.91 -24.62 -10.45
C ASP A 574 -8.47 -25.04 -10.13
N VAL A 575 -7.81 -25.81 -11.01
CA VAL A 575 -6.40 -26.19 -10.85
C VAL A 575 -5.48 -24.97 -10.78
N LEU A 576 -5.66 -24.00 -11.69
CA LEU A 576 -4.84 -22.78 -11.71
C LEU A 576 -5.12 -21.87 -10.52
N ARG A 577 -6.36 -21.79 -10.03
CA ARG A 577 -6.69 -21.06 -8.79
C ARG A 577 -6.03 -21.71 -7.58
N GLY A 578 -6.05 -23.05 -7.48
CA GLY A 578 -5.32 -23.75 -6.41
C GLY A 578 -3.81 -23.51 -6.44
N LEU A 579 -3.21 -23.46 -7.63
CA LEU A 579 -1.79 -23.08 -7.78
C LEU A 579 -1.54 -21.62 -7.40
N ALA A 580 -2.40 -20.68 -7.81
CA ALA A 580 -2.27 -19.28 -7.42
C ALA A 580 -2.31 -19.12 -5.90
N ASP A 581 -3.25 -19.79 -5.23
CA ASP A 581 -3.37 -19.74 -3.78
C ASP A 581 -2.14 -20.33 -3.07
N ALA A 582 -1.48 -21.33 -3.67
CA ALA A 582 -0.21 -21.87 -3.18
C ALA A 582 0.97 -20.91 -3.44
N HIS A 583 1.03 -20.30 -4.62
CA HIS A 583 2.08 -19.34 -5.02
C HIS A 583 2.04 -18.05 -4.17
N ASP A 584 0.85 -17.61 -3.77
CA ASP A 584 0.65 -16.49 -2.82
C ASP A 584 1.30 -16.77 -1.45
N GLN A 585 1.48 -18.05 -1.10
CA GLN A 585 2.19 -18.49 0.10
C GLN A 585 3.66 -18.87 -0.17
N HIS A 586 4.18 -18.55 -1.36
CA HIS A 586 5.52 -18.91 -1.83
C HIS A 586 5.80 -20.44 -1.82
N ILE A 587 4.76 -21.23 -2.09
CA ILE A 587 4.84 -22.69 -2.14
C ILE A 587 4.61 -23.16 -3.57
N TYR A 588 5.56 -23.91 -4.13
CA TYR A 588 5.41 -24.57 -5.42
C TYR A 588 4.89 -25.99 -5.24
N HIS A 589 3.94 -26.42 -6.08
CA HIS A 589 3.34 -27.76 -5.97
C HIS A 589 4.30 -28.85 -6.47
N ARG A 590 5.02 -28.60 -7.57
CA ARG A 590 6.13 -29.42 -8.11
C ARG A 590 5.76 -30.83 -8.61
N ASP A 591 4.50 -31.22 -8.55
CA ASP A 591 4.01 -32.52 -9.06
C ASP A 591 2.55 -32.47 -9.53
N VAL A 592 2.19 -31.44 -10.29
CA VAL A 592 0.87 -31.36 -10.91
C VAL A 592 0.76 -32.43 -12.00
N SER A 593 -0.13 -33.40 -11.80
CA SER A 593 -0.36 -34.53 -12.71
C SER A 593 -1.84 -34.93 -12.72
N PRO A 594 -2.34 -35.69 -13.73
CA PRO A 594 -3.73 -36.11 -13.77
C PRO A 594 -4.20 -36.96 -12.57
N SER A 595 -3.27 -37.59 -11.85
CA SER A 595 -3.59 -38.36 -10.64
C SER A 595 -3.74 -37.48 -9.40
N ASN A 596 -3.21 -36.26 -9.43
CA ASN A 596 -3.20 -35.30 -8.33
C ASN A 596 -4.29 -34.22 -8.47
N VAL A 597 -5.27 -34.46 -9.36
CA VAL A 597 -6.45 -33.61 -9.55
C VAL A 597 -7.68 -34.49 -9.36
N VAL A 598 -8.55 -34.19 -8.39
CA VAL A 598 -9.82 -34.91 -8.18
C VAL A 598 -10.97 -34.08 -8.73
N VAL A 599 -11.84 -34.70 -9.53
CA VAL A 599 -13.04 -34.06 -10.08
C VAL A 599 -14.23 -34.44 -9.21
N ARG A 600 -14.81 -33.46 -8.53
CA ARG A 600 -15.95 -33.64 -7.63
C ARG A 600 -17.25 -33.90 -8.40
N PRO A 601 -18.29 -34.46 -7.73
CA PRO A 601 -19.60 -34.66 -8.36
C PRO A 601 -20.27 -33.38 -8.88
N ASP A 602 -19.95 -32.22 -8.33
CA ASP A 602 -20.42 -30.90 -8.80
C ASP A 602 -19.62 -30.37 -10.02
N GLY A 603 -18.63 -31.13 -10.49
CA GLY A 603 -17.79 -30.82 -11.64
C GLY A 603 -16.57 -29.95 -11.34
N HIS A 604 -16.38 -29.50 -10.09
CA HIS A 604 -15.19 -28.74 -9.69
C HIS A 604 -13.97 -29.62 -9.46
N ALA A 605 -12.79 -29.08 -9.73
CA ALA A 605 -11.54 -29.78 -9.48
C ALA A 605 -10.88 -29.35 -8.16
N VAL A 606 -10.21 -30.29 -7.52
CA VAL A 606 -9.41 -30.05 -6.31
C VAL A 606 -8.02 -30.64 -6.53
N LEU A 607 -6.98 -29.83 -6.34
CA LEU A 607 -5.59 -30.28 -6.29
C LEU A 607 -5.34 -31.03 -4.98
N ILE A 608 -4.73 -32.21 -5.10
CA ILE A 608 -4.36 -33.07 -3.98
C ILE A 608 -2.86 -33.34 -4.01
N ASP A 609 -2.32 -33.80 -2.88
CA ASP A 609 -0.94 -34.31 -2.77
C ASP A 609 0.18 -33.27 -2.99
N PHE A 610 0.46 -32.48 -1.95
CA PHE A 610 1.59 -31.55 -1.87
C PHE A 610 2.92 -32.22 -1.46
N GLY A 611 3.07 -33.52 -1.70
CA GLY A 611 4.22 -34.31 -1.20
C GLY A 611 5.60 -33.96 -1.75
N LEU A 612 5.65 -33.17 -2.83
CA LEU A 612 6.90 -32.60 -3.36
C LEU A 612 6.97 -31.08 -3.21
N ALA A 613 6.00 -30.49 -2.52
CA ALA A 613 5.89 -29.05 -2.37
C ALA A 613 7.03 -28.49 -1.52
N ALA A 614 7.54 -27.33 -1.94
CA ALA A 614 8.65 -26.67 -1.27
C ALA A 614 8.50 -25.15 -1.34
N ALA A 615 9.02 -24.47 -0.31
CA ALA A 615 9.24 -23.04 -0.32
C ALA A 615 10.26 -22.66 -1.42
N THR A 616 10.13 -21.44 -1.95
CA THR A 616 10.97 -20.90 -3.03
C THR A 616 12.47 -21.15 -2.86
N ASP A 617 13.00 -20.96 -1.64
CA ASP A 617 14.44 -21.05 -1.35
C ASP A 617 14.97 -22.50 -1.36
N ALA A 618 14.09 -23.49 -1.18
CA ALA A 618 14.43 -24.92 -1.18
C ALA A 618 14.22 -25.59 -2.55
N ALA A 619 13.76 -24.85 -3.56
CA ALA A 619 13.26 -25.39 -4.82
C ALA A 619 14.35 -25.63 -5.91
N GLN A 620 15.60 -25.89 -5.50
CA GLN A 620 16.75 -26.13 -6.41
C GLN A 620 16.97 -27.63 -6.75
N SER A 621 15.89 -28.39 -6.92
CA SER A 621 15.98 -29.84 -7.23
C SER A 621 15.02 -30.28 -8.33
N ALA A 622 15.50 -31.16 -9.20
CA ALA A 622 14.73 -31.75 -10.28
C ALA A 622 13.88 -32.91 -9.74
N VAL A 623 12.59 -32.64 -9.52
CA VAL A 623 11.59 -33.59 -8.99
C VAL A 623 10.30 -33.46 -9.82
N GLY A 624 9.31 -34.30 -9.55
CA GLY A 624 8.01 -34.28 -10.22
C GLY A 624 7.84 -35.39 -11.26
N SER A 625 6.62 -35.57 -11.72
CA SER A 625 6.25 -36.58 -12.71
C SER A 625 6.81 -36.24 -14.10
N PRO A 626 7.81 -36.98 -14.62
CA PRO A 626 8.57 -36.57 -15.80
C PRO A 626 7.73 -36.16 -17.02
N PRO A 627 6.60 -36.83 -17.36
CA PRO A 627 5.72 -36.37 -18.45
C PRO A 627 5.16 -34.97 -18.22
N PHE A 628 4.82 -34.58 -17.01
CA PHE A 628 4.13 -33.31 -16.75
C PHE A 628 5.09 -32.18 -16.37
N THR A 629 6.27 -32.52 -15.85
CA THR A 629 7.30 -31.54 -15.45
C THR A 629 7.85 -30.73 -16.63
N ALA A 630 8.06 -29.44 -16.39
CA ALA A 630 8.62 -28.49 -17.34
C ALA A 630 10.11 -28.79 -17.67
N PRO A 631 10.57 -28.56 -18.91
CA PRO A 631 11.92 -28.96 -19.35
C PRO A 631 13.06 -28.24 -18.62
N GLU A 632 12.86 -26.99 -18.23
CA GLU A 632 13.85 -26.22 -17.48
C GLU A 632 14.14 -26.78 -16.07
N VAL A 633 13.21 -27.54 -15.49
CA VAL A 633 13.42 -28.17 -14.18
C VAL A 633 14.53 -29.23 -14.27
N TRP A 634 14.61 -29.96 -15.37
CA TRP A 634 15.64 -30.99 -15.59
C TRP A 634 16.97 -30.38 -16.02
N THR A 635 16.95 -29.36 -16.87
CA THR A 635 18.18 -28.73 -17.40
C THR A 635 18.80 -27.70 -16.45
N ARG A 636 17.99 -26.92 -15.72
CA ARG A 636 18.45 -25.81 -14.86
C ARG A 636 18.28 -26.09 -13.37
N ARG A 637 17.67 -27.22 -12.98
CA ARG A 637 17.39 -27.61 -11.58
C ARG A 637 16.66 -26.51 -10.79
N HIS A 638 15.83 -25.72 -11.46
CA HIS A 638 15.16 -24.58 -10.88
C HIS A 638 13.65 -24.69 -11.08
N TRP A 639 12.91 -24.58 -9.99
CA TRP A 639 11.45 -24.48 -9.98
C TRP A 639 10.99 -23.03 -9.85
N SER A 640 9.94 -22.69 -10.59
CA SER A 640 9.30 -21.37 -10.60
C SER A 640 7.78 -21.51 -10.77
N PRO A 641 6.98 -20.46 -10.51
CA PRO A 641 5.54 -20.47 -10.82
C PRO A 641 5.23 -20.90 -12.25
N ALA A 642 6.06 -20.48 -13.22
CA ALA A 642 5.93 -20.83 -14.63
C ALA A 642 6.11 -22.34 -14.90
N ALA A 643 6.82 -23.08 -14.04
CA ALA A 643 6.98 -24.53 -14.15
C ALA A 643 5.74 -25.29 -13.65
N ASP A 644 5.09 -24.81 -12.58
CA ASP A 644 3.80 -25.35 -12.12
C ASP A 644 2.68 -25.06 -13.14
N ILE A 645 2.66 -23.87 -13.74
CA ILE A 645 1.72 -23.49 -14.80
C ILE A 645 1.86 -24.40 -16.03
N TYR A 646 3.09 -24.71 -16.45
CA TYR A 646 3.34 -25.71 -17.49
C TYR A 646 2.79 -27.08 -17.10
N SER A 647 3.04 -27.51 -15.85
CA SER A 647 2.61 -28.82 -15.36
C SER A 647 1.08 -28.94 -15.31
N ALA A 648 0.37 -27.87 -14.94
CA ALA A 648 -1.09 -27.79 -14.98
C ALA A 648 -1.64 -27.90 -16.42
N ALA A 649 -1.08 -27.14 -17.37
CA ALA A 649 -1.49 -27.20 -18.76
C ALA A 649 -1.25 -28.59 -19.37
N ALA A 650 -0.07 -29.17 -19.12
CA ALA A 650 0.27 -30.52 -19.58
C ALA A 650 -0.68 -31.57 -18.99
N THR A 651 -1.04 -31.43 -17.72
CA THR A 651 -1.99 -32.28 -17.01
C THR A 651 -3.38 -32.26 -17.63
N VAL A 652 -3.97 -31.07 -17.77
CA VAL A 652 -5.31 -30.91 -18.33
C VAL A 652 -5.35 -31.37 -19.79
N LEU A 653 -4.40 -30.92 -20.62
CA LEU A 653 -4.37 -31.28 -22.04
C LEU A 653 -4.17 -32.78 -22.25
N THR A 654 -3.34 -33.44 -21.44
CA THR A 654 -3.15 -34.90 -21.55
C THR A 654 -4.43 -35.66 -21.20
N ALA A 655 -5.12 -35.26 -20.13
CA ALA A 655 -6.37 -35.89 -19.72
C ALA A 655 -7.46 -35.75 -20.81
N VAL A 656 -7.57 -34.54 -21.38
CA VAL A 656 -8.60 -34.15 -22.35
C VAL A 656 -8.35 -34.68 -23.76
N LEU A 657 -7.10 -34.66 -24.22
CA LEU A 657 -6.72 -35.13 -25.56
C LEU A 657 -6.48 -36.64 -25.63
N GLY A 658 -6.34 -37.30 -24.47
CA GLY A 658 -5.99 -38.72 -24.37
C GLY A 658 -4.56 -39.05 -24.84
N ARG A 659 -3.73 -38.03 -25.07
CA ARG A 659 -2.35 -38.11 -25.54
C ARG A 659 -1.55 -36.93 -25.01
N TYR A 660 -0.24 -37.07 -24.90
CA TYR A 660 0.62 -35.95 -24.52
C TYR A 660 0.58 -34.82 -25.56
N PRO A 661 0.61 -33.54 -25.14
CA PRO A 661 0.60 -32.39 -26.05
C PRO A 661 1.97 -32.11 -26.69
N TYR A 662 2.92 -33.03 -26.62
CA TYR A 662 4.27 -32.92 -27.20
C TYR A 662 4.78 -34.30 -27.70
N ARG A 663 5.84 -34.29 -28.52
CA ARG A 663 6.57 -35.48 -29.00
C ARG A 663 8.02 -35.45 -28.49
N GLY A 664 8.64 -36.61 -28.29
CA GLY A 664 9.99 -36.75 -27.76
C GLY A 664 10.00 -37.62 -26.50
N ALA A 665 10.93 -38.59 -26.43
CA ALA A 665 11.02 -39.52 -25.30
C ALA A 665 11.73 -38.89 -24.10
N ASP A 666 12.76 -38.09 -24.35
CA ASP A 666 13.53 -37.36 -23.35
C ASP A 666 12.92 -35.98 -23.10
N VAL A 667 12.95 -35.53 -21.83
CA VAL A 667 12.32 -34.27 -21.42
C VAL A 667 12.94 -33.05 -22.13
N ASP A 668 14.23 -33.13 -22.43
CA ASP A 668 15.02 -32.06 -23.07
C ASP A 668 14.82 -32.01 -24.61
N GLN A 669 14.10 -32.97 -25.19
CA GLN A 669 13.84 -33.11 -26.63
C GLN A 669 12.35 -33.00 -26.97
N ARG A 670 11.56 -32.37 -26.11
CA ARG A 670 10.11 -32.24 -26.30
C ARG A 670 9.75 -31.15 -27.29
N ASP A 671 9.01 -31.52 -28.32
CA ASP A 671 8.38 -30.60 -29.28
C ASP A 671 6.87 -30.56 -29.05
N VAL A 672 6.32 -29.37 -28.77
CA VAL A 672 4.87 -29.17 -28.58
C VAL A 672 4.10 -29.47 -29.88
N VAL A 673 3.09 -30.34 -29.79
CA VAL A 673 2.23 -30.74 -30.92
C VAL A 673 0.94 -29.96 -30.88
N ALA A 674 0.71 -29.15 -31.91
CA ALA A 674 -0.52 -28.37 -32.07
C ALA A 674 -1.79 -29.26 -32.02
N PRO A 675 -2.91 -28.74 -31.47
CA PRO A 675 -4.16 -29.48 -31.40
C PRO A 675 -4.71 -29.78 -32.80
N SER A 676 -5.34 -30.94 -32.97
CA SER A 676 -5.92 -31.34 -34.27
C SER A 676 -7.13 -30.45 -34.62
N ALA A 677 -7.51 -30.43 -35.90
CA ALA A 677 -8.72 -29.71 -36.33
C ALA A 677 -9.98 -30.21 -35.61
N GLU A 678 -10.06 -31.51 -35.33
CA GLU A 678 -11.18 -32.10 -34.57
C GLU A 678 -11.20 -31.63 -33.11
N ASP A 679 -10.03 -31.57 -32.46
CA ASP A 679 -9.94 -31.06 -31.07
C ASP A 679 -10.31 -29.58 -31.00
N GLN A 680 -9.88 -28.78 -31.99
CA GLN A 680 -10.24 -27.37 -32.09
C GLN A 680 -11.74 -27.14 -32.31
N VAL A 681 -12.40 -28.01 -33.06
CA VAL A 681 -13.86 -27.95 -33.25
C VAL A 681 -14.60 -28.35 -31.98
N HIS A 682 -14.14 -29.39 -31.28
CA HIS A 682 -14.83 -29.91 -30.10
C HIS A 682 -14.64 -29.01 -28.87
N TYR A 683 -13.40 -28.66 -28.52
CA TYR A 683 -13.07 -27.92 -27.29
C TYR A 683 -13.04 -26.39 -27.48
N GLY A 684 -13.06 -25.92 -28.71
CA GLY A 684 -12.94 -24.51 -29.06
C GLY A 684 -11.49 -24.05 -29.22
N ARG A 685 -11.26 -23.16 -30.19
CA ARG A 685 -9.92 -22.65 -30.55
C ARG A 685 -9.32 -21.80 -29.44
N ALA A 686 -10.10 -20.90 -28.86
CA ALA A 686 -9.67 -19.96 -27.84
C ALA A 686 -9.22 -20.68 -26.56
N LEU A 687 -10.00 -21.67 -26.11
CA LEU A 687 -9.69 -22.46 -24.91
C LEU A 687 -8.39 -23.24 -25.09
N LEU A 688 -8.26 -23.98 -26.20
CA LEU A 688 -7.04 -24.75 -26.48
C LEU A 688 -5.84 -23.83 -26.68
N ALA A 689 -5.96 -22.74 -27.43
CA ALA A 689 -4.85 -21.79 -27.62
C ALA A 689 -4.33 -21.25 -26.27
N THR A 690 -5.23 -20.88 -25.36
CA THR A 690 -4.87 -20.36 -24.04
C THR A 690 -4.15 -21.41 -23.18
N LEU A 691 -4.61 -22.67 -23.19
CA LEU A 691 -3.93 -23.78 -22.50
C LEU A 691 -2.55 -24.09 -23.11
N TYR A 692 -2.42 -24.00 -24.43
CA TYR A 692 -1.17 -24.28 -25.14
C TYR A 692 -0.10 -23.19 -24.94
N GLU A 693 -0.47 -21.95 -24.66
CA GLU A 693 0.50 -20.90 -24.29
C GLU A 693 1.31 -21.24 -23.03
N ALA A 694 0.67 -21.91 -22.06
CA ALA A 694 1.34 -22.37 -20.85
C ALA A 694 2.34 -23.52 -21.10
N LEU A 695 2.34 -24.14 -22.28
CA LEU A 695 3.30 -25.18 -22.69
C LEU A 695 4.54 -24.63 -23.40
N HIS A 696 4.74 -23.32 -23.47
CA HIS A 696 5.90 -22.75 -24.14
C HIS A 696 7.23 -23.28 -23.56
N LEU A 697 8.21 -23.63 -24.38
CA LEU A 697 9.46 -24.24 -23.87
C LEU A 697 10.31 -23.26 -23.05
N GLU A 698 10.39 -21.99 -23.46
CA GLU A 698 11.03 -20.93 -22.67
C GLU A 698 10.11 -20.46 -21.53
N PRO A 699 10.53 -20.52 -20.25
CA PRO A 699 9.72 -20.13 -19.10
C PRO A 699 9.24 -18.67 -19.14
N ALA A 700 10.09 -17.75 -19.59
CA ALA A 700 9.77 -16.32 -19.65
C ALA A 700 8.66 -15.96 -20.66
N ALA A 701 8.33 -16.87 -21.58
CA ALA A 701 7.26 -16.71 -22.56
C ALA A 701 5.93 -17.36 -22.13
N ARG A 702 5.89 -18.00 -20.94
CA ARG A 702 4.66 -18.48 -20.33
C ARG A 702 3.99 -17.38 -19.52
N PRO A 703 2.68 -17.48 -19.23
CA PRO A 703 2.06 -16.67 -18.18
C PRO A 703 2.81 -16.87 -16.85
N GLY A 704 3.24 -15.78 -16.23
CA GLY A 704 3.96 -15.81 -14.95
C GLY A 704 3.07 -15.94 -13.72
N ASP A 705 1.76 -15.78 -13.90
CA ASP A 705 0.74 -15.74 -12.84
C ASP A 705 -0.38 -16.73 -13.18
N ALA A 706 -0.63 -17.66 -12.26
CA ALA A 706 -1.63 -18.71 -12.43
C ALA A 706 -3.07 -18.16 -12.36
N ARG A 707 -3.34 -17.14 -11.54
CA ARG A 707 -4.66 -16.50 -11.42
C ARG A 707 -5.01 -15.74 -12.69
N ALA A 708 -4.04 -14.99 -13.24
CA ALA A 708 -4.21 -14.30 -14.51
C ALA A 708 -4.51 -15.29 -15.67
N LEU A 709 -3.86 -16.45 -15.69
CA LEU A 709 -4.17 -17.49 -16.67
C LEU A 709 -5.56 -18.12 -16.46
N ALA A 710 -5.97 -18.35 -15.21
CA ALA A 710 -7.30 -18.85 -14.89
C ALA A 710 -8.39 -17.91 -15.42
N ASP A 711 -8.25 -16.60 -15.20
CA ASP A 711 -9.21 -15.60 -15.69
C ASP A 711 -9.29 -15.56 -17.21
N ARG A 712 -8.14 -15.69 -17.89
CA ARG A 712 -8.08 -15.79 -19.35
C ARG A 712 -8.77 -17.04 -19.87
N ILE A 713 -8.58 -18.20 -19.23
CA ILE A 713 -9.28 -19.45 -19.58
C ILE A 713 -10.78 -19.29 -19.33
N GLN A 714 -11.19 -18.65 -18.24
CA GLN A 714 -12.60 -18.41 -17.95
C GLN A 714 -13.26 -17.53 -19.02
N GLN A 715 -12.50 -16.62 -19.63
CA GLN A 715 -12.94 -15.70 -20.69
C GLN A 715 -12.77 -16.22 -22.12
N ALA A 716 -12.00 -17.28 -22.33
CA ALA A 716 -11.67 -17.81 -23.66
C ALA A 716 -12.90 -18.42 -24.35
N ARG A 717 -13.64 -17.60 -25.12
CA ARG A 717 -14.75 -18.03 -25.98
C ARG A 717 -14.39 -17.81 -27.44
N ASP A 718 -14.75 -18.76 -28.29
CA ASP A 718 -14.66 -18.59 -29.73
C ASP A 718 -15.66 -17.51 -30.14
N SER A 719 -15.19 -16.50 -30.86
CA SER A 719 -16.08 -15.51 -31.47
C SER A 719 -16.87 -16.17 -32.60
N GLU A 720 -18.19 -15.96 -32.64
CA GLU A 720 -18.95 -16.29 -33.86
C GLU A 720 -18.35 -15.52 -35.04
N ALA A 721 -18.11 -16.22 -36.16
CA ALA A 721 -17.58 -15.61 -37.36
C ALA A 721 -18.66 -14.70 -37.98
N VAL A 722 -18.63 -13.42 -37.63
CA VAL A 722 -19.50 -12.40 -38.21
C VAL A 722 -18.92 -12.00 -39.57
N ALA A 723 -19.73 -12.07 -40.64
CA ALA A 723 -19.31 -11.61 -41.97
C ALA A 723 -18.97 -10.10 -41.95
N GLY A 724 -17.73 -9.75 -42.31
CA GLY A 724 -17.21 -8.37 -42.33
C GLY A 724 -15.74 -8.30 -42.73
N THR A 725 -15.20 -7.09 -42.85
CA THR A 725 -13.77 -6.82 -43.12
C THR A 725 -13.12 -6.06 -41.97
N ARG A 726 -11.78 -6.00 -41.92
CA ARG A 726 -11.07 -5.17 -40.94
C ARG A 726 -11.32 -3.69 -41.25
N VAL A 727 -11.93 -2.96 -40.32
CA VAL A 727 -12.22 -1.52 -40.47
C VAL A 727 -11.55 -0.72 -39.35
N ILE A 728 -10.71 0.25 -39.71
CA ILE A 728 -10.14 1.21 -38.75
C ILE A 728 -11.04 2.45 -38.73
N ASN A 729 -11.62 2.77 -37.56
CA ASN A 729 -12.43 3.96 -37.39
C ASN A 729 -11.55 5.13 -36.89
N PRO A 730 -11.39 6.23 -37.66
CA PRO A 730 -10.54 7.35 -37.27
C PRO A 730 -11.01 8.04 -35.97
N THR A 731 -12.30 7.95 -35.63
CA THR A 731 -12.84 8.45 -34.36
C THR A 731 -12.15 7.82 -33.15
N VAL A 732 -11.70 6.56 -33.25
CA VAL A 732 -11.06 5.85 -32.14
C VAL A 732 -9.72 6.47 -31.78
N ASP A 733 -8.85 6.71 -32.77
CA ASP A 733 -7.55 7.34 -32.47
C ASP A 733 -7.70 8.81 -32.12
N ALA A 734 -8.71 9.51 -32.66
CA ALA A 734 -9.03 10.87 -32.25
C ALA A 734 -9.48 10.95 -30.77
N LEU A 735 -10.33 10.01 -30.33
CA LEU A 735 -10.73 9.87 -28.92
C LEU A 735 -9.55 9.53 -28.01
N ARG A 736 -8.65 8.64 -28.45
CA ARG A 736 -7.41 8.32 -27.72
C ARG A 736 -6.50 9.53 -27.63
N GLY A 737 -6.47 10.42 -28.62
CA GLY A 737 -5.72 11.68 -28.58
C GLY A 737 -6.23 12.67 -27.55
N LEU A 738 -7.49 12.55 -27.09
CA LEU A 738 -8.02 13.36 -25.99
C LEU A 738 -7.48 12.89 -24.63
N TYR A 739 -7.26 11.59 -24.48
CA TYR A 739 -6.83 10.97 -23.24
C TYR A 739 -5.35 11.30 -22.94
N ARG A 740 -5.09 11.95 -21.80
CA ARG A 740 -3.76 12.50 -21.45
C ARG A 740 -2.65 11.45 -21.34
N GLY A 741 -3.00 10.22 -20.95
CA GLY A 741 -2.05 9.10 -20.84
C GLY A 741 -1.80 8.35 -22.14
N SER A 742 -2.34 8.82 -23.27
CA SER A 742 -2.20 8.17 -24.57
C SER A 742 -0.80 8.33 -25.16
N GLY A 743 -0.26 7.24 -25.73
CA GLY A 743 0.99 7.25 -26.48
C GLY A 743 0.88 7.80 -27.92
N VAL A 744 -0.34 8.11 -28.39
CA VAL A 744 -0.60 8.52 -29.79
C VAL A 744 -0.29 10.02 -30.04
N GLY A 745 0.06 10.77 -28.99
CA GLY A 745 0.43 12.19 -29.06
C GLY A 745 -0.71 13.14 -28.68
N ASN A 746 -0.36 14.25 -28.02
CA ASN A 746 -1.29 15.19 -27.39
C ASN A 746 -1.68 16.40 -28.27
N ALA A 747 -1.72 16.23 -29.60
CA ALA A 747 -1.96 17.36 -30.52
C ALA A 747 -3.37 17.95 -30.37
N GLY A 748 -4.41 17.13 -30.17
CA GLY A 748 -5.81 17.56 -30.00
C GLY A 748 -6.16 18.13 -28.62
N ASN A 749 -5.14 18.48 -27.82
CA ASN A 749 -5.27 18.78 -26.38
C ASN A 749 -5.01 20.27 -26.06
N ARG A 750 -4.77 21.11 -27.08
CA ARG A 750 -4.44 22.55 -26.95
C ARG A 750 -5.53 23.51 -27.45
N GLY A 751 -6.62 23.03 -28.06
CA GLY A 751 -7.68 23.91 -28.54
C GLY A 751 -8.46 23.32 -29.71
N LEU A 752 -8.92 24.19 -30.61
CA LEU A 752 -9.65 23.86 -31.84
C LEU A 752 -8.67 23.55 -32.99
N ASP A 753 -7.61 22.82 -32.67
CA ASP A 753 -6.40 22.70 -33.52
C ASP A 753 -6.54 21.61 -34.59
N ASP A 754 -7.55 20.74 -34.46
CA ASP A 754 -7.88 19.69 -35.42
C ASP A 754 -9.39 19.62 -35.70
N LEU A 755 -9.74 18.98 -36.83
CA LEU A 755 -11.13 18.85 -37.28
C LEU A 755 -12.01 18.12 -36.27
N PHE A 756 -11.48 17.13 -35.54
CA PHE A 756 -12.27 16.39 -34.56
C PHE A 756 -12.62 17.27 -33.35
N ALA A 757 -11.69 18.07 -32.87
CA ALA A 757 -11.93 19.06 -31.82
C ALA A 757 -12.97 20.11 -32.24
N GLN A 758 -12.95 20.55 -33.49
CA GLN A 758 -13.95 21.48 -34.05
C GLN A 758 -15.33 20.85 -34.16
N GLU A 759 -15.44 19.64 -34.71
CA GLU A 759 -16.73 18.95 -34.87
C GLU A 759 -17.33 18.45 -33.55
N THR A 760 -16.51 18.33 -32.49
CA THR A 760 -16.95 17.91 -31.14
C THR A 760 -16.93 19.07 -30.14
N TYR A 761 -16.81 20.31 -30.62
CA TYR A 761 -16.96 21.49 -29.80
C TYR A 761 -18.43 21.65 -29.39
N VAL A 762 -18.66 21.84 -28.10
CA VAL A 762 -20.00 22.06 -27.55
C VAL A 762 -20.11 23.54 -27.15
N PRO A 763 -21.11 24.28 -27.69
CA PRO A 763 -21.35 25.66 -27.30
C PRO A 763 -21.62 25.80 -25.80
N THR A 764 -21.06 26.84 -25.20
CA THR A 764 -21.17 27.18 -23.78
C THR A 764 -22.02 28.44 -23.56
N VAL A 765 -22.25 28.81 -22.30
CA VAL A 765 -22.86 30.10 -21.91
C VAL A 765 -21.98 31.28 -22.35
N LEU A 766 -20.67 31.07 -22.55
CA LEU A 766 -19.82 32.09 -23.18
C LEU A 766 -20.30 32.34 -24.62
N ASP A 767 -20.58 31.30 -25.38
CA ASP A 767 -20.97 31.41 -26.80
C ASP A 767 -22.39 31.96 -26.98
N SER A 768 -23.31 31.61 -26.09
CA SER A 768 -24.70 32.06 -26.16
C SER A 768 -24.96 33.40 -25.46
N GLY A 769 -24.15 33.77 -24.47
CA GLY A 769 -24.31 35.00 -23.68
C GLY A 769 -23.23 36.04 -23.93
N LEU A 770 -21.96 35.69 -23.69
CA LEU A 770 -20.84 36.63 -23.73
C LEU A 770 -20.47 37.05 -25.16
N LEU A 771 -20.41 36.11 -26.11
CA LEU A 771 -20.09 36.37 -27.50
C LEU A 771 -21.07 37.39 -28.13
N PRO A 772 -22.40 37.25 -28.02
CA PRO A 772 -23.33 38.28 -28.49
C PRO A 772 -23.13 39.64 -27.82
N ALA A 773 -22.82 39.70 -26.52
CA ALA A 773 -22.54 40.96 -25.82
C ALA A 773 -21.27 41.66 -26.36
N ILE A 774 -20.23 40.89 -26.68
CA ILE A 774 -19.01 41.39 -27.33
C ILE A 774 -19.34 41.93 -28.72
N LEU A 775 -20.06 41.17 -29.55
CA LEU A 775 -20.39 41.58 -30.92
C LEU A 775 -21.29 42.83 -30.96
N ARG A 776 -22.18 43.00 -29.98
CA ARG A 776 -23.00 44.23 -29.82
C ARG A 776 -22.23 45.44 -29.28
N ARG A 777 -20.97 45.25 -28.85
CA ARG A 777 -20.10 46.31 -28.29
C ARG A 777 -20.60 46.82 -26.94
N ASP A 778 -21.28 45.95 -26.19
CA ASP A 778 -21.80 46.23 -24.85
C ASP A 778 -20.66 46.31 -23.80
N LEU A 779 -19.48 45.75 -24.12
CA LEU A 779 -18.34 45.56 -23.22
C LEU A 779 -17.06 46.22 -23.75
N ASP A 780 -16.31 46.86 -22.86
CA ASP A 780 -15.01 47.50 -23.13
C ASP A 780 -13.84 46.60 -22.76
N VAL A 781 -13.92 45.89 -21.63
CA VAL A 781 -12.87 44.97 -21.17
C VAL A 781 -13.50 43.70 -20.62
N VAL A 782 -13.09 42.55 -21.15
CA VAL A 782 -13.48 41.22 -20.70
C VAL A 782 -12.25 40.47 -20.26
N VAL A 783 -12.23 40.04 -19.01
CA VAL A 783 -11.15 39.21 -18.47
C VAL A 783 -11.67 37.81 -18.22
N LEU A 784 -11.13 36.83 -18.94
CA LEU A 784 -11.40 35.41 -18.78
C LEU A 784 -10.33 34.82 -17.87
N SER A 785 -10.75 34.32 -16.71
CA SER A 785 -9.88 33.61 -15.80
C SER A 785 -10.30 32.16 -15.64
N GLY A 786 -9.34 31.26 -15.45
CA GLY A 786 -9.61 29.82 -15.32
C GLY A 786 -8.34 28.99 -15.34
N ASN A 787 -8.47 27.69 -15.07
CA ASN A 787 -7.38 26.73 -15.19
C ASN A 787 -7.04 26.45 -16.67
N PRO A 788 -5.83 25.92 -16.96
CA PRO A 788 -5.52 25.37 -18.28
C PRO A 788 -6.52 24.27 -18.67
N GLY A 789 -7.18 24.40 -19.82
CA GLY A 789 -8.20 23.46 -20.28
C GLY A 789 -9.66 23.88 -20.06
N ASP A 790 -9.92 25.05 -19.47
CA ASP A 790 -11.29 25.59 -19.31
C ASP A 790 -11.89 26.19 -20.58
N GLY A 791 -11.15 26.20 -21.69
CA GLY A 791 -11.65 26.68 -22.98
C GLY A 791 -11.58 28.20 -23.20
N LYS A 792 -10.77 28.93 -22.40
CA LYS A 792 -10.51 30.37 -22.59
C LYS A 792 -10.07 30.69 -24.03
N THR A 793 -9.00 30.03 -24.48
CA THR A 793 -8.44 30.19 -25.83
C THR A 793 -9.43 29.78 -26.91
N SER A 794 -10.11 28.63 -26.76
CA SER A 794 -11.13 28.16 -27.70
C SER A 794 -12.26 29.18 -27.88
N PHE A 795 -12.72 29.81 -26.80
CA PHE A 795 -13.72 30.87 -26.88
C PHE A 795 -13.21 32.12 -27.60
N LEU A 796 -11.98 32.57 -27.31
CA LEU A 796 -11.39 33.73 -28.00
C LEU A 796 -11.17 33.48 -29.50
N VAL A 797 -10.90 32.23 -29.90
CA VAL A 797 -10.89 31.82 -31.32
C VAL A 797 -12.29 31.95 -31.92
N GLN A 798 -13.33 31.44 -31.25
CA GLN A 798 -14.72 31.56 -31.71
C GLN A 798 -15.18 33.02 -31.89
N VAL A 799 -14.76 33.91 -30.98
CA VAL A 799 -15.01 35.36 -31.12
C VAL A 799 -14.30 35.92 -32.36
N GLY A 800 -13.03 35.54 -32.56
CA GLY A 800 -12.26 35.95 -33.74
C GLY A 800 -12.92 35.51 -35.05
N ASP A 801 -13.40 34.27 -35.13
CA ASP A 801 -14.07 33.72 -36.30
C ASP A 801 -15.43 34.39 -36.56
N ALA A 802 -16.16 34.71 -35.48
CA ALA A 802 -17.43 35.44 -35.58
C ALA A 802 -17.23 36.86 -36.13
N LEU A 803 -16.14 37.53 -35.72
CA LEU A 803 -15.76 38.84 -36.26
C LEU A 803 -15.36 38.76 -37.74
N ASP A 804 -14.62 37.72 -38.15
CA ASP A 804 -14.27 37.52 -39.56
C ASP A 804 -15.51 37.32 -40.43
N ARG A 805 -16.48 36.53 -39.95
CA ARG A 805 -17.78 36.37 -40.61
C ARG A 805 -18.57 37.68 -40.69
N ALA A 806 -18.34 38.62 -39.76
CA ALA A 806 -18.91 39.96 -39.76
C ALA A 806 -18.11 40.96 -40.63
N GLY A 807 -17.08 40.51 -41.36
CA GLY A 807 -16.30 41.35 -42.27
C GLY A 807 -15.12 42.09 -41.62
N ALA A 808 -14.59 41.56 -40.51
CA ALA A 808 -13.43 42.16 -39.85
C ALA A 808 -12.16 42.14 -40.70
N THR A 809 -11.36 43.19 -40.55
CA THR A 809 -10.00 43.27 -41.11
C THR A 809 -8.98 43.32 -39.97
N GLY A 810 -7.89 42.55 -40.06
CA GLY A 810 -6.85 42.52 -39.03
C GLY A 810 -5.91 41.33 -39.17
N THR A 811 -4.93 41.24 -38.26
CA THR A 811 -3.95 40.15 -38.21
C THR A 811 -4.01 39.46 -36.85
N GLY A 812 -3.64 38.18 -36.83
CA GLY A 812 -3.52 37.38 -35.61
C GLY A 812 -2.29 36.49 -35.67
N ASP A 813 -1.79 36.13 -34.49
CA ASP A 813 -0.64 35.26 -34.29
C ASP A 813 -0.90 34.27 -33.14
N ALA A 814 0.15 33.63 -32.62
CA ALA A 814 0.04 32.67 -31.52
C ALA A 814 -0.30 33.33 -30.16
N ALA A 815 -0.09 34.64 -30.00
CA ALA A 815 -0.37 35.38 -28.77
C ALA A 815 -1.80 35.93 -28.73
N GLY A 816 -2.43 36.13 -29.89
CA GLY A 816 -3.80 36.59 -29.99
C GLY A 816 -4.13 37.22 -31.35
N TRP A 817 -5.07 38.16 -31.35
CA TRP A 817 -5.45 38.87 -32.57
C TRP A 817 -5.90 40.31 -32.31
N ARG A 818 -5.76 41.16 -33.32
CA ARG A 818 -6.32 42.53 -33.36
C ARG A 818 -7.09 42.71 -34.65
N LYS A 819 -8.39 42.99 -34.53
CA LYS A 819 -9.34 43.06 -35.65
C LYS A 819 -10.22 44.30 -35.56
N THR A 820 -10.61 44.85 -36.71
CA THR A 820 -11.45 46.06 -36.79
C THR A 820 -12.69 45.79 -37.63
N VAL A 821 -13.86 46.18 -37.12
CA VAL A 821 -15.17 46.10 -37.81
C VAL A 821 -15.91 47.43 -37.61
N ASP A 822 -16.39 48.06 -38.69
CA ASP A 822 -17.10 49.35 -38.67
C ASP A 822 -16.43 50.47 -37.83
N GLY A 823 -15.10 50.52 -37.85
CA GLY A 823 -14.33 51.50 -37.07
C GLY A 823 -14.31 51.26 -35.56
N HIS A 824 -14.66 50.05 -35.09
CA HIS A 824 -14.46 49.57 -33.72
C HIS A 824 -13.36 48.51 -33.70
N THR A 825 -12.41 48.63 -32.78
CA THR A 825 -11.28 47.70 -32.66
C THR A 825 -11.52 46.66 -31.57
N PHE A 826 -11.31 45.40 -31.89
CA PHE A 826 -11.32 44.28 -30.96
C PHE A 826 -9.90 43.74 -30.81
N VAL A 827 -9.48 43.50 -29.56
CA VAL A 827 -8.16 42.95 -29.25
C VAL A 827 -8.34 41.74 -28.34
N ALA A 828 -7.72 40.61 -28.67
CA ALA A 828 -7.71 39.43 -27.81
C ALA A 828 -6.28 38.98 -27.52
N VAL A 829 -6.04 38.55 -26.28
CA VAL A 829 -4.79 37.92 -25.82
C VAL A 829 -5.13 36.53 -25.27
N TYR A 830 -4.54 35.49 -25.86
CA TYR A 830 -4.87 34.09 -25.56
C TYR A 830 -4.29 33.60 -24.22
N ASP A 831 -3.09 34.03 -23.86
CA ASP A 831 -2.51 33.83 -22.53
C ASP A 831 -1.68 35.04 -22.11
N ALA A 832 -2.29 35.89 -21.29
CA ALA A 832 -1.67 37.07 -20.72
C ALA A 832 -0.70 36.73 -19.57
N SER A 833 -0.51 35.45 -19.23
CA SER A 833 0.43 35.01 -18.17
C SER A 833 1.82 34.69 -18.70
N GLU A 834 1.96 34.41 -20.01
CA GLU A 834 3.23 34.07 -20.64
C GLU A 834 3.80 35.26 -21.44
N SER A 835 5.13 35.27 -21.62
CA SER A 835 5.79 36.17 -22.58
C SER A 835 5.70 35.58 -23.98
N HIS A 836 5.42 36.41 -24.99
CA HIS A 836 5.39 36.00 -26.38
C HIS A 836 6.31 36.90 -27.22
N GLY A 837 7.24 36.27 -27.94
CA GLY A 837 8.27 36.99 -28.70
C GLY A 837 9.14 37.85 -27.79
N ASP A 838 9.32 39.11 -28.17
CA ASP A 838 10.15 40.08 -27.43
C ASP A 838 9.37 40.84 -26.34
N LEU A 839 8.07 40.59 -26.19
CA LEU A 839 7.23 41.29 -25.21
C LEU A 839 7.11 40.49 -23.91
N SER A 840 7.37 41.16 -22.79
CA SER A 840 7.04 40.63 -21.47
C SER A 840 5.52 40.48 -21.33
N SER A 841 5.08 39.63 -20.40
CA SER A 841 3.66 39.45 -20.08
C SER A 841 2.97 40.78 -19.72
N ASP A 842 3.60 41.67 -18.94
CA ASP A 842 3.05 43.02 -18.65
C ASP A 842 2.96 43.88 -19.92
N ALA A 843 3.98 43.84 -20.78
CA ALA A 843 4.01 44.59 -22.03
C ALA A 843 2.91 44.12 -23.00
N LEU A 844 2.58 42.82 -23.02
CA LEU A 844 1.48 42.26 -23.80
C LEU A 844 0.12 42.78 -23.34
N ILE A 845 -0.15 42.77 -22.02
CA ILE A 845 -1.41 43.28 -21.46
C ILE A 845 -1.55 44.78 -21.76
N ARG A 846 -0.47 45.55 -21.57
CA ARG A 846 -0.46 46.99 -21.88
C ARG A 846 -0.67 47.26 -23.37
N ALA A 847 0.01 46.52 -24.24
CA ALA A 847 -0.19 46.64 -25.69
C ALA A 847 -1.64 46.34 -26.12
N ALA A 848 -2.37 45.50 -25.38
CA ALA A 848 -3.78 45.25 -25.61
C ALA A 848 -4.68 46.37 -25.06
N LEU A 849 -4.43 46.85 -23.83
CA LEU A 849 -5.23 47.88 -23.17
C LEU A 849 -5.02 49.29 -23.78
N ASP A 850 -3.80 49.62 -24.19
CA ASP A 850 -3.47 50.94 -24.72
C ASP A 850 -3.86 51.05 -26.21
N PRO A 851 -4.49 52.17 -26.65
CA PRO A 851 -4.88 52.37 -28.04
C PRO A 851 -3.64 52.51 -28.94
N ALA A 852 -3.64 51.82 -30.08
CA ALA A 852 -2.57 52.02 -31.07
C ALA A 852 -2.74 53.35 -31.82
N ALA A 853 -1.66 53.78 -32.50
CA ALA A 853 -1.67 54.99 -33.30
C ALA A 853 -2.80 54.97 -34.35
N GLY A 854 -3.74 55.91 -34.22
CA GLY A 854 -4.92 56.02 -35.10
C GLY A 854 -6.21 55.37 -34.57
N GLU A 855 -6.17 54.67 -33.43
CA GLU A 855 -7.36 54.09 -32.80
C GLU A 855 -8.09 55.09 -31.88
N HIS A 856 -9.42 55.08 -31.91
CA HIS A 856 -10.23 55.92 -31.03
C HIS A 856 -10.41 55.22 -29.66
N PRO A 857 -10.02 55.84 -28.52
CA PRO A 857 -10.03 55.18 -27.21
C PRO A 857 -11.40 54.63 -26.76
N SER A 858 -12.50 55.26 -27.17
CA SER A 858 -13.87 54.85 -26.80
C SER A 858 -14.56 53.87 -27.75
N ARG A 859 -13.85 53.37 -28.79
CA ARG A 859 -14.40 52.40 -29.76
C ARG A 859 -13.56 51.11 -29.76
N ARG A 860 -13.35 50.55 -28.57
CA ARG A 860 -12.47 49.40 -28.37
C ARG A 860 -13.10 48.37 -27.42
N THR A 861 -12.86 47.10 -27.69
CA THR A 861 -13.18 45.99 -26.79
C THR A 861 -11.95 45.10 -26.63
N VAL A 862 -11.48 44.92 -25.40
CA VAL A 862 -10.27 44.14 -25.07
C VAL A 862 -10.68 42.85 -24.35
N LEU A 863 -10.15 41.72 -24.81
CA LEU A 863 -10.40 40.38 -24.29
C LEU A 863 -9.08 39.79 -23.78
N LEU A 864 -8.97 39.56 -22.47
CA LEU A 864 -7.75 39.04 -21.85
C LEU A 864 -8.04 37.67 -21.24
N ALA A 865 -7.30 36.64 -21.65
CA ALA A 865 -7.31 35.35 -20.96
C ALA A 865 -6.04 35.19 -20.12
N ALA A 866 -6.17 34.92 -18.82
CA ALA A 866 -5.02 34.65 -17.94
C ALA A 866 -5.44 33.86 -16.68
N ASN A 867 -4.48 33.51 -15.84
CA ASN A 867 -4.77 32.94 -14.51
C ASN A 867 -5.10 34.06 -13.48
N ASP A 868 -5.99 33.77 -12.52
CA ASP A 868 -6.50 34.75 -11.53
C ASP A 868 -5.43 35.61 -10.86
N GLY A 869 -4.36 34.97 -10.35
CA GLY A 869 -3.30 35.69 -9.62
C GLY A 869 -2.64 36.74 -10.50
N ARG A 870 -2.38 36.40 -11.76
CA ARG A 870 -1.70 37.29 -12.70
C ARG A 870 -2.52 38.54 -13.05
N ILE A 871 -3.83 38.37 -13.26
CA ILE A 871 -4.74 39.48 -13.52
C ILE A 871 -4.79 40.41 -12.30
N VAL A 872 -4.89 39.84 -11.10
CA VAL A 872 -4.92 40.61 -9.85
C VAL A 872 -3.63 41.39 -9.67
N ASP A 873 -2.47 40.74 -9.83
CA ASP A 873 -1.17 41.37 -9.67
C ASP A 873 -0.99 42.51 -10.67
N PHE A 874 -1.34 42.30 -11.95
CA PHE A 874 -1.21 43.32 -12.99
C PHE A 874 -2.01 44.59 -12.66
N PHE A 875 -3.30 44.44 -12.36
CA PHE A 875 -4.18 45.60 -12.12
C PHE A 875 -3.95 46.24 -10.75
N THR A 876 -3.39 45.52 -9.79
CA THR A 876 -2.95 46.09 -8.50
C THR A 876 -1.69 46.93 -8.70
N ASP A 877 -0.70 46.41 -9.40
CA ASP A 877 0.58 47.11 -9.64
C ASP A 877 0.44 48.32 -10.57
N HIS A 878 -0.61 48.33 -11.42
CA HIS A 878 -0.88 49.39 -12.40
C HIS A 878 -2.21 50.11 -12.14
N GLU A 879 -2.67 50.15 -10.89
CA GLU A 879 -3.93 50.81 -10.49
C GLU A 879 -3.94 52.29 -10.92
N GLU A 880 -2.79 52.98 -10.86
CA GLU A 880 -2.65 54.38 -11.28
C GLU A 880 -2.89 54.59 -12.80
N LEU A 881 -2.61 53.58 -13.63
CA LEU A 881 -2.77 53.65 -15.08
C LEU A 881 -4.17 53.21 -15.54
N TYR A 882 -4.79 52.26 -14.83
CA TYR A 882 -6.09 51.69 -15.20
C TYR A 882 -7.08 51.65 -14.02
N PRO A 883 -7.36 52.78 -13.35
CA PRO A 883 -8.08 52.81 -12.06
C PRO A 883 -9.50 52.24 -12.16
N ALA A 884 -10.22 52.53 -13.26
CA ALA A 884 -11.57 52.02 -13.49
C ALA A 884 -11.61 50.49 -13.69
N VAL A 885 -10.56 49.89 -14.26
CA VAL A 885 -10.49 48.43 -14.45
C VAL A 885 -10.10 47.75 -13.15
N ALA A 886 -9.12 48.27 -12.43
CA ALA A 886 -8.68 47.75 -11.14
C ALA A 886 -9.82 47.72 -10.10
N GLU A 887 -10.57 48.83 -9.96
CA GLU A 887 -11.74 48.90 -9.08
C GLU A 887 -12.79 47.84 -9.44
N GLN A 888 -13.06 47.66 -10.74
CA GLN A 888 -14.02 46.67 -11.21
C GLN A 888 -13.55 45.24 -10.98
N MET A 889 -12.27 44.94 -11.18
CA MET A 889 -11.71 43.63 -10.90
C MET A 889 -11.84 43.28 -9.41
N GLU A 890 -11.45 44.17 -8.50
CA GLU A 890 -11.53 43.89 -7.05
C GLU A 890 -12.98 43.76 -6.56
N ARG A 891 -13.89 44.60 -7.07
CA ARG A 891 -15.33 44.47 -6.77
C ARG A 891 -15.88 43.14 -7.26
N GLN A 892 -15.55 42.76 -8.50
CA GLN A 892 -16.13 41.58 -9.15
C GLN A 892 -15.61 40.24 -8.60
N ARG A 893 -14.48 40.26 -7.88
CA ARG A 893 -14.01 39.08 -7.11
C ARG A 893 -14.94 38.72 -5.95
N ARG A 894 -15.62 39.71 -5.37
CA ARG A 894 -16.46 39.55 -4.17
C ARG A 894 -17.94 39.44 -4.50
N ALA A 895 -18.38 40.02 -5.61
CA ALA A 895 -19.76 40.07 -6.06
C ALA A 895 -19.83 40.08 -7.60
N PRO A 896 -20.92 39.65 -8.26
CA PRO A 896 -21.05 39.73 -9.71
C PRO A 896 -21.03 41.17 -10.21
N ALA A 897 -20.76 41.34 -11.51
CA ALA A 897 -20.85 42.64 -12.17
C ALA A 897 -22.24 43.27 -11.99
N GLY A 898 -22.29 44.56 -11.65
CA GLY A 898 -23.56 45.29 -11.58
C GLY A 898 -24.21 45.45 -12.97
N PRO A 899 -25.55 45.61 -13.03
CA PRO A 899 -26.25 45.87 -14.28
C PRO A 899 -25.66 47.08 -15.03
N GLY A 900 -25.33 46.91 -16.31
CA GLY A 900 -24.73 47.96 -17.15
C GLY A 900 -23.20 48.12 -17.04
N SER A 901 -22.51 47.25 -16.29
CA SER A 901 -21.05 47.24 -16.27
C SER A 901 -20.47 46.90 -17.65
N ARG A 902 -19.59 47.77 -18.17
CA ARG A 902 -18.87 47.55 -19.44
C ARG A 902 -17.56 46.75 -19.25
N ILE A 903 -17.14 46.55 -18.00
CA ILE A 903 -15.97 45.76 -17.62
C ILE A 903 -16.45 44.51 -16.89
N VAL A 904 -16.01 43.33 -17.32
CA VAL A 904 -16.48 42.05 -16.76
C VAL A 904 -15.31 41.10 -16.50
N LEU A 905 -15.28 40.55 -15.29
CA LEU A 905 -14.43 39.41 -14.91
C LEU A 905 -15.25 38.12 -14.99
N VAL A 906 -14.81 37.18 -15.84
CA VAL A 906 -15.45 35.89 -16.06
C VAL A 906 -14.55 34.80 -15.48
N ASP A 907 -14.95 34.28 -14.31
CA ASP A 907 -14.24 33.19 -13.62
C ASP A 907 -14.77 31.82 -14.04
N LEU A 908 -14.04 31.15 -14.93
CA LEU A 908 -14.38 29.82 -15.45
C LEU A 908 -14.15 28.71 -14.43
N LYS A 909 -13.46 28.93 -13.31
CA LYS A 909 -13.30 27.91 -12.25
C LYS A 909 -14.63 27.58 -11.56
N ARG A 910 -15.63 28.45 -11.74
CA ARG A 910 -17.00 28.26 -11.27
C ARG A 910 -17.86 27.45 -12.23
N ARG A 911 -17.32 27.05 -13.38
CA ARG A 911 -18.07 26.29 -14.39
C ARG A 911 -18.54 24.95 -13.83
N ALA A 912 -19.84 24.73 -13.94
CA ALA A 912 -20.48 23.47 -13.72
C ALA A 912 -20.43 22.63 -15.01
N LEU A 913 -19.82 21.44 -14.92
CA LEU A 913 -19.75 20.48 -16.02
C LEU A 913 -20.95 19.52 -16.04
N ALA A 914 -21.67 19.44 -14.93
CA ALA A 914 -22.95 18.77 -14.80
C ALA A 914 -23.90 19.73 -14.06
N LEU A 915 -25.17 19.75 -14.44
CA LEU A 915 -26.18 20.58 -13.81
C LEU A 915 -27.10 19.73 -12.90
N PRO A 916 -27.71 20.32 -11.87
CA PRO A 916 -28.75 19.67 -11.09
C PRO A 916 -29.87 19.14 -11.99
N HIS A 917 -30.49 18.02 -11.60
CA HIS A 917 -31.63 17.40 -12.31
C HIS A 917 -31.36 16.91 -13.73
N GLY A 918 -30.09 16.78 -14.11
CA GLY A 918 -29.66 16.17 -15.37
C GLY A 918 -29.11 17.17 -16.38
N GLY A 919 -28.38 16.67 -17.38
CA GLY A 919 -27.76 17.50 -18.42
C GLY A 919 -26.45 18.16 -17.97
N GLY A 920 -26.06 19.20 -18.70
CA GLY A 920 -24.83 19.94 -18.50
C GLY A 920 -23.75 19.59 -19.51
N LEU A 921 -22.73 20.45 -19.56
CA LEU A 921 -21.71 20.46 -20.61
C LEU A 921 -21.00 19.11 -20.81
N GLY A 922 -20.78 18.35 -19.74
CA GLY A 922 -20.13 17.04 -19.81
C GLY A 922 -20.97 15.98 -20.54
N LEU A 923 -22.30 16.00 -20.37
CA LEU A 923 -23.19 15.09 -21.12
C LEU A 923 -23.33 15.53 -22.58
N ASP A 924 -23.33 16.82 -22.84
CA ASP A 924 -23.34 17.34 -24.21
C ASP A 924 -22.06 16.96 -24.97
N ILE A 925 -20.90 17.04 -24.29
CA ILE A 925 -19.62 16.55 -24.82
C ILE A 925 -19.69 15.04 -25.06
N LEU A 926 -20.24 14.27 -24.11
CA LEU A 926 -20.43 12.83 -24.28
C LEU A 926 -21.29 12.52 -25.50
N ALA A 927 -22.40 13.24 -25.71
CA ALA A 927 -23.25 13.08 -26.87
C ALA A 927 -22.52 13.41 -28.18
N ALA A 928 -21.71 14.48 -28.21
CA ALA A 928 -20.95 14.88 -29.39
C ALA A 928 -19.87 13.84 -29.78
N VAL A 929 -19.17 13.26 -28.81
CA VAL A 929 -18.10 12.29 -29.07
C VAL A 929 -18.63 10.87 -29.33
N THR A 930 -19.84 10.54 -28.86
CA THR A 930 -20.49 9.23 -29.09
C THR A 930 -21.52 9.24 -30.21
N GLU A 931 -21.65 10.34 -30.96
CA GLU A 931 -22.68 10.53 -31.98
C GLU A 931 -22.74 9.36 -32.99
N PRO A 932 -23.93 8.79 -33.28
CA PRO A 932 -24.05 7.56 -34.08
C PRO A 932 -23.33 7.59 -35.43
N LYS A 933 -23.36 8.73 -36.14
CA LYS A 933 -22.73 8.88 -37.45
C LYS A 933 -21.23 8.55 -37.45
N ARG A 934 -20.54 8.82 -36.33
CA ARG A 934 -19.10 8.55 -36.15
C ARG A 934 -18.77 7.07 -36.06
N TRP A 935 -19.76 6.22 -35.80
CA TRP A 935 -19.60 4.78 -35.60
C TRP A 935 -20.15 3.93 -36.76
N THR A 936 -20.75 4.56 -37.78
CA THR A 936 -21.33 3.88 -38.96
C THR A 936 -20.31 2.98 -39.67
N ALA A 937 -19.05 3.42 -39.78
CA ALA A 937 -17.99 2.62 -40.40
C ALA A 937 -17.78 1.27 -39.69
N CYS A 938 -18.07 1.18 -38.38
CA CYS A 938 -17.91 -0.05 -37.62
C CYS A 938 -18.97 -1.12 -37.94
N GLU A 939 -20.04 -0.81 -38.67
CA GLU A 939 -21.08 -1.80 -39.03
C GLU A 939 -20.57 -2.88 -39.99
N GLY A 940 -19.63 -2.55 -40.88
CA GLY A 940 -18.96 -3.51 -41.77
C GLY A 940 -17.81 -4.28 -41.12
N CYS A 941 -17.49 -3.99 -39.85
CA CYS A 941 -16.30 -4.50 -39.19
C CYS A 941 -16.43 -5.97 -38.79
N VAL A 942 -15.38 -6.76 -39.00
CA VAL A 942 -15.30 -8.17 -38.60
C VAL A 942 -15.43 -8.37 -37.08
N ALA A 943 -14.91 -7.45 -36.27
CA ALA A 943 -14.99 -7.50 -34.81
C ALA A 943 -16.24 -6.81 -34.22
N ARG A 944 -17.24 -6.43 -35.04
CA ARG A 944 -18.33 -5.53 -34.59
C ARG A 944 -19.18 -6.04 -33.42
N ALA A 945 -19.30 -7.36 -33.27
CA ALA A 945 -20.11 -8.00 -32.23
C ALA A 945 -19.40 -8.01 -30.87
N THR A 946 -18.07 -8.07 -30.87
CA THR A 946 -17.24 -8.26 -29.68
C THR A 946 -16.32 -7.05 -29.40
N CYS A 947 -16.35 -6.00 -30.23
CA CYS A 947 -15.53 -4.81 -30.05
C CYS A 947 -15.97 -4.00 -28.81
N PRO A 948 -15.13 -3.88 -27.77
CA PRO A 948 -15.47 -3.14 -26.55
C PRO A 948 -15.65 -1.65 -26.80
N ILE A 949 -14.85 -1.07 -27.71
CA ILE A 949 -14.88 0.37 -28.00
C ILE A 949 -16.25 0.77 -28.56
N ARG A 950 -16.76 -0.02 -29.52
CA ARG A 950 -18.09 0.18 -30.11
C ARG A 950 -19.19 -0.05 -29.08
N ALA A 951 -19.06 -1.10 -28.26
CA ALA A 951 -20.02 -1.42 -27.22
C ALA A 951 -20.12 -0.30 -26.16
N ASN A 952 -18.98 0.21 -25.69
CA ASN A 952 -18.89 1.33 -24.75
C ASN A 952 -19.52 2.60 -25.32
N ALA A 953 -19.19 2.96 -26.57
CA ALA A 953 -19.80 4.12 -27.23
C ALA A 953 -21.32 3.97 -27.42
N ALA A 954 -21.83 2.74 -27.55
CA ALA A 954 -23.26 2.47 -27.60
C ALA A 954 -23.91 2.52 -26.22
N LEU A 955 -23.28 1.92 -25.20
CA LEU A 955 -23.73 1.93 -23.82
C LEU A 955 -23.82 3.37 -23.29
N LEU A 956 -22.81 4.20 -23.51
CA LEU A 956 -22.75 5.59 -23.08
C LEU A 956 -23.83 6.49 -23.71
N ARG A 957 -24.51 6.04 -24.77
CA ARG A 957 -25.69 6.72 -25.34
C ARG A 957 -26.99 6.37 -24.63
N THR A 958 -27.01 5.33 -23.80
CA THR A 958 -28.19 4.95 -23.04
C THR A 958 -28.44 5.91 -21.87
N ARG A 959 -29.71 6.10 -21.50
CA ARG A 959 -30.07 6.97 -20.37
C ARG A 959 -29.44 6.53 -19.05
N GLY A 960 -29.32 5.21 -18.83
CA GLY A 960 -28.69 4.65 -17.63
C GLY A 960 -27.22 5.07 -17.51
N ALA A 961 -26.46 4.89 -18.59
CA ALA A 961 -25.04 5.23 -18.58
C ALA A 961 -24.81 6.75 -18.53
N GLN A 962 -25.65 7.54 -19.22
CA GLN A 962 -25.63 8.99 -19.12
C GLN A 962 -25.91 9.45 -17.67
N ASN A 963 -26.85 8.81 -16.97
CA ASN A 963 -27.11 9.09 -15.56
C ASN A 963 -25.92 8.70 -14.67
N GLY A 964 -25.22 7.60 -14.96
CA GLY A 964 -23.98 7.21 -14.27
C GLY A 964 -22.88 8.26 -14.44
N VAL A 965 -22.59 8.68 -15.68
CA VAL A 965 -21.61 9.73 -15.97
C VAL A 965 -22.00 11.07 -15.34
N TRP A 966 -23.28 11.44 -15.42
CA TRP A 966 -23.82 12.64 -14.78
C TRP A 966 -23.59 12.60 -13.26
N THR A 967 -23.91 11.47 -12.62
CA THR A 967 -23.74 11.28 -11.17
C THR A 967 -22.27 11.47 -10.79
N LEU A 968 -21.34 10.88 -11.55
CA LEU A 968 -19.90 11.00 -11.29
C LEU A 968 -19.40 12.45 -11.47
N LEU A 969 -19.74 13.11 -12.58
CA LEU A 969 -19.34 14.49 -12.84
C LEU A 969 -19.91 15.47 -11.81
N LEU A 970 -21.19 15.31 -11.45
CA LEU A 970 -21.85 16.15 -10.47
C LEU A 970 -21.26 15.94 -9.07
N THR A 971 -21.02 14.69 -8.68
CA THR A 971 -20.40 14.36 -7.41
C THR A 971 -19.00 14.97 -7.31
N SER A 972 -18.16 14.83 -8.35
CA SER A 972 -16.85 15.48 -8.40
C SER A 972 -16.93 16.99 -8.27
N HIS A 973 -17.92 17.63 -8.92
CA HIS A 973 -18.16 19.06 -8.76
C HIS A 973 -18.51 19.44 -7.31
N LEU A 974 -19.42 18.71 -6.68
CA LEU A 974 -19.95 19.00 -5.33
C LEU A 974 -18.96 18.68 -4.19
N ARG A 975 -18.04 17.72 -4.38
CA ARG A 975 -16.98 17.38 -3.41
C ARG A 975 -15.94 18.48 -3.25
N ARG A 976 -15.83 19.41 -4.22
CA ARG A 976 -14.96 20.61 -4.16
C ARG A 976 -13.46 20.35 -3.89
N ARG A 977 -12.97 19.11 -4.05
CA ARG A 977 -11.53 18.78 -3.88
C ARG A 977 -10.69 19.41 -4.99
N ARG A 978 -11.19 19.33 -6.22
CA ARG A 978 -10.64 20.00 -7.39
C ARG A 978 -11.76 20.29 -8.37
N ARG A 979 -11.65 21.40 -9.11
CA ARG A 979 -12.58 21.70 -10.21
C ARG A 979 -12.05 21.05 -11.48
N ALA A 980 -12.78 20.05 -11.98
CA ALA A 980 -12.51 19.45 -13.28
C ALA A 980 -12.68 20.49 -14.39
N THR A 981 -11.81 20.46 -15.38
CA THR A 981 -11.89 21.32 -16.57
C THR A 981 -12.60 20.60 -17.71
N VAL A 982 -13.00 21.34 -18.75
CA VAL A 982 -13.58 20.74 -19.97
C VAL A 982 -12.63 19.71 -20.59
N ARG A 983 -11.32 19.98 -20.54
CA ARG A 983 -10.29 19.07 -21.00
C ARG A 983 -10.24 17.77 -20.20
N ASP A 984 -10.40 17.84 -18.88
CA ASP A 984 -10.39 16.65 -18.02
C ASP A 984 -11.58 15.74 -18.32
N VAL A 985 -12.77 16.33 -18.53
CA VAL A 985 -13.96 15.57 -18.95
C VAL A 985 -13.73 14.91 -20.31
N ARG A 986 -13.20 15.63 -21.30
CA ARG A 986 -12.90 15.05 -22.62
C ARG A 986 -11.92 13.89 -22.53
N SER A 987 -10.89 14.00 -21.69
CA SER A 987 -9.90 12.96 -21.44
C SER A 987 -10.56 11.72 -20.81
N ALA A 988 -11.32 11.90 -19.73
CA ALA A 988 -12.03 10.81 -19.07
C ALA A 988 -13.04 10.11 -20.00
N LEU A 989 -13.83 10.86 -20.76
CA LEU A 989 -14.79 10.29 -21.71
C LEU A 989 -14.11 9.54 -22.86
N GLY A 990 -13.00 10.06 -23.38
CA GLY A 990 -12.18 9.35 -24.38
C GLY A 990 -11.65 8.02 -23.84
N PHE A 991 -11.24 8.00 -22.57
CA PHE A 991 -10.84 6.78 -21.87
C PHE A 991 -12.02 5.82 -21.65
N LEU A 992 -13.19 6.28 -21.19
CA LEU A 992 -14.38 5.44 -20.97
C LEU A 992 -14.87 4.74 -22.24
N VAL A 993 -14.69 5.39 -23.40
CA VAL A 993 -15.03 4.80 -24.70
C VAL A 993 -13.97 3.78 -25.12
N THR A 994 -12.69 4.17 -25.07
CA THR A 994 -11.62 3.41 -25.76
C THR A 994 -10.83 2.46 -24.86
N GLY A 995 -10.78 2.69 -23.55
CA GLY A 995 -9.82 2.05 -22.64
C GLY A 995 -8.37 2.23 -23.11
N ASN A 996 -8.07 3.31 -23.84
CA ASN A 996 -6.80 3.56 -24.53
C ASN A 996 -6.41 2.54 -25.63
N ARG A 997 -7.35 1.71 -26.10
CA ARG A 997 -7.11 0.71 -27.15
C ARG A 997 -7.36 1.25 -28.55
N SER A 998 -6.53 0.83 -29.51
CA SER A 998 -6.73 1.10 -30.93
C SER A 998 -7.69 0.11 -31.57
N CYS A 999 -8.22 0.47 -32.75
CA CYS A 999 -8.87 -0.52 -33.61
C CYS A 999 -7.92 -1.68 -33.98
N ALA A 1000 -6.60 -1.43 -34.10
CA ALA A 1000 -5.65 -2.47 -34.45
C ALA A 1000 -5.53 -3.54 -33.35
N ASP A 1001 -5.51 -3.13 -32.09
CA ASP A 1001 -5.43 -4.02 -30.93
C ASP A 1001 -6.64 -4.98 -30.89
N VAL A 1002 -7.85 -4.41 -31.06
CA VAL A 1002 -9.10 -5.18 -31.12
C VAL A 1002 -9.07 -6.23 -32.24
N HIS A 1003 -8.53 -5.86 -33.42
CA HIS A 1003 -8.43 -6.81 -34.54
C HIS A 1003 -7.35 -7.88 -34.32
N VAL A 1004 -6.26 -7.57 -33.62
CA VAL A 1004 -5.24 -8.56 -33.26
C VAL A 1004 -5.83 -9.62 -32.33
N GLU A 1005 -6.54 -9.20 -31.30
CA GLU A 1005 -7.24 -10.11 -30.36
C GLU A 1005 -8.29 -10.94 -31.09
N HIS A 1006 -9.15 -10.30 -31.89
CA HIS A 1006 -10.16 -10.99 -32.68
C HIS A 1006 -9.55 -11.99 -33.68
N GLY A 1007 -8.44 -11.63 -34.34
CA GLY A 1007 -7.72 -12.50 -35.26
C GLY A 1007 -7.07 -13.72 -34.59
N ARG A 1008 -6.81 -13.66 -33.28
CA ARG A 1008 -6.38 -14.80 -32.46
C ARG A 1008 -7.53 -15.68 -31.96
N GLY A 1009 -8.77 -15.36 -32.36
CA GLY A 1009 -9.98 -16.05 -31.89
C GLY A 1009 -10.40 -15.66 -30.47
N GLN A 1010 -9.82 -14.61 -29.89
CA GLN A 1010 -10.18 -14.09 -28.57
C GLN A 1010 -11.37 -13.14 -28.69
N ASP A 1011 -12.20 -13.04 -27.65
CA ASP A 1011 -13.23 -12.00 -27.52
C ASP A 1011 -12.58 -10.69 -27.02
N PRO A 1012 -12.44 -9.64 -27.85
CA PRO A 1012 -11.81 -8.38 -27.43
C PRO A 1012 -12.57 -7.64 -26.32
N GLY A 1013 -13.84 -7.98 -26.11
CA GLY A 1013 -14.72 -7.43 -25.09
C GLY A 1013 -14.72 -8.19 -23.77
N ALA A 1014 -14.04 -9.33 -23.70
CA ALA A 1014 -13.90 -10.11 -22.49
C ALA A 1014 -12.79 -9.52 -21.59
N GLY A 1015 -13.13 -9.19 -20.34
CA GLY A 1015 -12.21 -8.63 -19.35
C GLY A 1015 -12.81 -7.48 -18.55
N ALA A 1016 -12.37 -7.34 -17.29
CA ALA A 1016 -12.79 -6.28 -16.37
C ALA A 1016 -12.19 -4.90 -16.70
N ASP A 1017 -11.31 -4.80 -17.69
CA ASP A 1017 -10.71 -3.53 -18.13
C ASP A 1017 -11.22 -3.10 -19.52
N ARG A 1018 -12.34 -3.69 -19.97
CA ARG A 1018 -12.89 -3.51 -21.33
C ARG A 1018 -14.14 -2.63 -21.34
N ARG A 1019 -14.97 -2.72 -20.31
CA ARG A 1019 -16.31 -2.13 -20.26
C ARG A 1019 -16.30 -0.78 -19.59
N THR A 1020 -17.14 0.15 -20.04
CA THR A 1020 -17.31 1.46 -19.40
C THR A 1020 -17.57 1.35 -17.90
N ALA A 1021 -18.41 0.39 -17.47
CA ALA A 1021 -18.75 0.22 -16.06
C ALA A 1021 -17.54 -0.10 -15.16
N ASP A 1022 -16.50 -0.74 -15.72
CA ASP A 1022 -15.28 -1.02 -14.97
C ASP A 1022 -14.20 0.04 -15.22
N LEU A 1023 -14.07 0.53 -16.46
CA LEU A 1023 -13.15 1.60 -16.84
C LEU A 1023 -13.38 2.89 -16.04
N ALA A 1024 -14.61 3.18 -15.63
CA ALA A 1024 -14.94 4.35 -14.82
C ALA A 1024 -14.35 4.33 -13.41
N PHE A 1025 -13.95 3.15 -12.92
CA PHE A 1025 -13.52 2.94 -11.53
C PHE A 1025 -12.13 2.32 -11.45
N THR A 1026 -11.31 2.45 -12.49
CA THR A 1026 -9.96 1.86 -12.52
C THR A 1026 -8.88 2.81 -12.01
N ASP A 1027 -8.08 2.35 -11.05
CA ASP A 1027 -6.95 3.10 -10.48
C ASP A 1027 -5.77 3.25 -11.46
N GLY A 1028 -5.68 2.36 -12.46
CA GLY A 1028 -4.60 2.31 -13.45
C GLY A 1028 -4.77 3.23 -14.66
N SER A 1029 -5.79 4.08 -14.67
CA SER A 1029 -6.11 4.92 -15.84
C SER A 1029 -5.09 6.03 -16.09
N GLY A 1030 -4.31 6.49 -15.10
CA GLY A 1030 -3.47 7.69 -15.26
C GLY A 1030 -4.23 8.98 -15.60
N ASP A 1031 -5.58 8.95 -15.58
CA ASP A 1031 -6.44 10.12 -15.74
C ASP A 1031 -6.94 10.54 -14.36
N TYR A 1032 -6.73 11.81 -14.02
CA TYR A 1032 -7.07 12.34 -12.71
C TYR A 1032 -8.56 12.17 -12.36
N LEU A 1033 -9.47 12.40 -13.31
CA LEU A 1033 -10.90 12.38 -13.03
C LEU A 1033 -11.39 10.93 -12.85
N VAL A 1034 -10.85 9.99 -13.62
CA VAL A 1034 -11.13 8.56 -13.46
C VAL A 1034 -10.54 8.03 -12.14
N GLN A 1035 -9.35 8.49 -11.74
CA GLN A 1035 -8.77 8.20 -10.42
C GLN A 1035 -9.62 8.76 -9.28
N GLU A 1036 -10.23 9.94 -9.45
CA GLU A 1036 -11.17 10.44 -8.44
C GLU A 1036 -12.45 9.58 -8.38
N TRP A 1037 -12.92 9.08 -9.52
CA TRP A 1037 -14.10 8.23 -9.60
C TRP A 1037 -13.88 6.85 -8.99
N SER A 1038 -12.66 6.30 -8.99
CA SER A 1038 -12.39 5.00 -8.35
C SER A 1038 -12.65 5.01 -6.84
N GLU A 1039 -12.50 6.16 -6.17
CA GLU A 1039 -12.93 6.34 -4.77
C GLU A 1039 -14.46 6.22 -4.59
N LEU A 1040 -15.22 6.41 -5.67
CA LEU A 1040 -16.68 6.34 -5.71
C LEU A 1040 -17.17 4.97 -6.24
N ASP A 1041 -16.31 3.96 -6.28
CA ASP A 1041 -16.62 2.67 -6.88
C ASP A 1041 -17.77 1.95 -6.14
N PRO A 1042 -18.89 1.66 -6.84
CA PRO A 1042 -20.00 0.87 -6.31
C PRO A 1042 -19.60 -0.50 -5.76
N ALA A 1043 -18.48 -1.07 -6.22
CA ALA A 1043 -17.99 -2.36 -5.74
C ALA A 1043 -17.78 -2.39 -4.22
N THR A 1044 -17.30 -1.27 -3.66
CA THR A 1044 -16.94 -1.10 -2.24
C THR A 1044 -18.15 -0.94 -1.32
N LEU A 1045 -19.33 -0.63 -1.87
CA LEU A 1045 -20.53 -0.32 -1.11
C LEU A 1045 -21.29 -1.58 -0.68
N SER A 1046 -21.92 -1.53 0.50
CA SER A 1046 -22.86 -2.55 0.92
C SER A 1046 -24.22 -2.31 0.26
N ALA A 1047 -24.57 -3.16 -0.71
CA ALA A 1047 -25.81 -3.06 -1.49
C ALA A 1047 -26.64 -4.37 -1.42
N PRO A 1048 -27.25 -4.69 -0.26
CA PRO A 1048 -27.97 -5.94 -0.07
C PRO A 1048 -29.26 -6.04 -0.89
N GLY A 1049 -29.91 -4.92 -1.21
CA GLY A 1049 -31.03 -4.87 -2.15
C GLY A 1049 -30.59 -5.26 -3.56
N ALA A 1050 -29.49 -4.68 -4.04
CA ALA A 1050 -28.92 -4.99 -5.36
C ALA A 1050 -28.49 -6.46 -5.45
N ALA A 1051 -27.84 -6.99 -4.41
CA ALA A 1051 -27.44 -8.39 -4.36
C ALA A 1051 -28.63 -9.36 -4.39
N ARG A 1052 -29.73 -9.04 -3.70
CA ARG A 1052 -30.96 -9.84 -3.73
C ARG A 1052 -31.60 -9.80 -5.12
N ALA A 1053 -31.69 -8.62 -5.73
CA ALA A 1053 -32.27 -8.46 -7.06
C ALA A 1053 -31.48 -9.25 -8.13
N ALA A 1054 -30.15 -9.18 -8.10
CA ALA A 1054 -29.30 -9.93 -9.02
C ALA A 1054 -29.49 -11.45 -8.88
N ARG A 1055 -29.57 -11.98 -7.64
CA ARG A 1055 -29.78 -13.42 -7.39
C ARG A 1055 -31.16 -13.91 -7.80
N SER A 1056 -32.16 -13.03 -7.86
CA SER A 1056 -33.51 -13.37 -8.30
C SER A 1056 -33.69 -13.31 -9.82
N ASP A 1057 -32.74 -12.75 -10.57
CA ASP A 1057 -32.82 -12.60 -12.02
C ASP A 1057 -31.78 -13.48 -12.73
N PRO A 1058 -32.18 -14.63 -13.29
CA PRO A 1058 -31.27 -15.54 -13.98
C PRO A 1058 -30.70 -14.96 -15.29
N THR A 1059 -31.25 -13.85 -15.80
CA THR A 1059 -30.67 -13.15 -16.97
C THR A 1059 -29.48 -12.26 -16.59
N VAL A 1060 -29.45 -11.82 -15.33
CA VAL A 1060 -28.37 -10.99 -14.77
C VAL A 1060 -27.27 -11.87 -14.17
N LEU A 1061 -27.67 -12.93 -13.46
CA LEU A 1061 -26.76 -13.89 -12.83
C LEU A 1061 -27.20 -15.33 -13.15
N PRO A 1062 -26.67 -15.91 -14.25
CA PRO A 1062 -27.10 -17.23 -14.74
C PRO A 1062 -26.71 -18.40 -13.83
N ASP A 1063 -25.60 -18.27 -13.11
CA ASP A 1063 -25.06 -19.30 -12.23
C ASP A 1063 -24.84 -18.76 -10.81
N LEU A 1064 -25.72 -19.15 -9.90
CA LEU A 1064 -25.66 -18.79 -8.49
C LEU A 1064 -24.48 -19.45 -7.76
N SER A 1065 -23.93 -20.56 -8.30
CA SER A 1065 -22.81 -21.28 -7.69
C SER A 1065 -21.45 -20.64 -8.00
N ALA A 1066 -21.38 -19.80 -9.03
CA ALA A 1066 -20.19 -19.09 -9.46
C ALA A 1066 -20.09 -17.64 -8.92
N VAL A 1067 -20.88 -17.28 -7.91
CA VAL A 1067 -20.88 -15.93 -7.32
C VAL A 1067 -19.68 -15.76 -6.40
N ASP A 1068 -18.69 -15.03 -6.86
CA ASP A 1068 -17.60 -14.52 -6.04
C ASP A 1068 -17.70 -13.00 -5.83
N ILE A 1069 -16.71 -12.45 -5.12
CA ILE A 1069 -16.62 -11.02 -4.82
C ILE A 1069 -16.48 -10.20 -6.11
N GLY A 1070 -15.76 -10.70 -7.11
CA GLY A 1070 -15.52 -10.03 -8.39
C GLY A 1070 -16.78 -9.93 -9.25
N VAL A 1071 -17.56 -11.02 -9.34
CA VAL A 1071 -18.85 -11.04 -10.04
C VAL A 1071 -19.80 -10.02 -9.41
N MET A 1072 -19.89 -9.99 -8.08
CA MET A 1072 -20.74 -9.01 -7.37
C MET A 1072 -20.26 -7.57 -7.56
N ALA A 1073 -18.95 -7.32 -7.58
CA ALA A 1073 -18.38 -6.00 -7.85
C ALA A 1073 -18.80 -5.50 -9.24
N SER A 1074 -18.62 -6.31 -10.28
CA SER A 1074 -19.02 -5.98 -11.65
C SER A 1074 -20.53 -5.72 -11.76
N LEU A 1075 -21.37 -6.53 -11.10
CA LEU A 1075 -22.82 -6.35 -11.12
C LEU A 1075 -23.27 -5.02 -10.52
N LYS A 1076 -22.67 -4.58 -9.40
CA LYS A 1076 -22.97 -3.28 -8.79
C LYS A 1076 -22.60 -2.12 -9.72
N ARG A 1077 -21.42 -2.18 -10.35
CA ARG A 1077 -20.98 -1.17 -11.34
C ARG A 1077 -21.92 -1.12 -12.55
N ARG A 1078 -22.32 -2.28 -13.07
CA ARG A 1078 -23.29 -2.39 -14.18
C ARG A 1078 -24.67 -1.85 -13.80
N LEU A 1079 -25.11 -2.04 -12.55
CA LEU A 1079 -26.35 -1.45 -12.03
C LEU A 1079 -26.23 0.08 -11.96
N PHE A 1080 -25.08 0.61 -11.51
CA PHE A 1080 -24.82 2.05 -11.46
C PHE A 1080 -24.89 2.71 -12.84
N PHE A 1081 -24.40 2.05 -13.89
CA PHE A 1081 -24.52 2.50 -15.29
C PHE A 1081 -25.83 2.08 -15.96
N GLY A 1082 -26.78 1.48 -15.23
CA GLY A 1082 -28.11 1.11 -15.73
C GLY A 1082 -28.11 0.06 -16.84
N GLU A 1083 -27.11 -0.83 -16.88
CA GLU A 1083 -27.09 -1.98 -17.79
C GLU A 1083 -28.15 -3.04 -17.42
N TRP A 1084 -28.60 -3.03 -16.17
CA TRP A 1084 -29.73 -3.79 -15.65
C TRP A 1084 -30.42 -2.99 -14.54
N SER A 1085 -31.60 -3.40 -14.10
CA SER A 1085 -32.44 -2.64 -13.15
C SER A 1085 -32.76 -3.43 -11.89
N ALA A 1086 -32.81 -2.75 -10.75
CA ALA A 1086 -33.17 -3.34 -9.47
C ALA A 1086 -34.02 -2.35 -8.66
N PRO A 1087 -35.32 -2.20 -8.99
CA PRO A 1087 -36.15 -1.11 -8.49
C PRO A 1087 -36.09 -0.95 -6.97
N GLY A 1088 -35.64 0.22 -6.52
CA GLY A 1088 -35.52 0.55 -5.10
C GLY A 1088 -34.20 0.10 -4.47
N ALA A 1089 -33.24 -0.39 -5.25
CA ALA A 1089 -31.88 -0.67 -4.82
C ALA A 1089 -30.83 0.15 -5.60
N GLU A 1090 -31.22 0.93 -6.61
CA GLU A 1090 -30.30 1.74 -7.41
C GLU A 1090 -29.59 2.84 -6.59
N HIS A 1091 -30.20 3.29 -5.48
CA HIS A 1091 -29.54 4.24 -4.58
C HIS A 1091 -28.47 3.59 -3.71
N GLU A 1092 -28.51 2.26 -3.52
CA GLU A 1092 -27.51 1.54 -2.69
C GLU A 1092 -26.14 1.45 -3.37
N VAL A 1093 -26.10 1.60 -4.69
CA VAL A 1093 -24.86 1.57 -5.49
C VAL A 1093 -24.26 2.95 -5.72
N ARG A 1094 -24.76 3.99 -5.03
CA ARG A 1094 -24.20 5.36 -5.08
C ARG A 1094 -23.46 5.65 -3.78
N SER A 1095 -22.25 6.20 -3.87
CA SER A 1095 -21.46 6.56 -2.68
C SER A 1095 -22.13 7.65 -1.82
N TYR A 1096 -22.90 8.53 -2.46
CA TYR A 1096 -23.74 9.52 -1.79
C TYR A 1096 -25.20 9.14 -1.99
N ARG A 1097 -25.80 8.55 -0.95
CA ARG A 1097 -27.17 8.03 -1.01
C ARG A 1097 -28.19 9.17 -1.11
N TYR A 1098 -27.93 10.29 -0.42
CA TYR A 1098 -28.82 11.44 -0.35
C TYR A 1098 -28.40 12.57 -1.29
N LEU A 1099 -27.69 12.25 -2.39
CA LEU A 1099 -27.28 13.22 -3.39
C LEU A 1099 -28.47 14.04 -3.93
N LEU A 1100 -29.59 13.38 -4.25
CA LEU A 1100 -30.77 14.06 -4.79
C LEU A 1100 -31.42 14.97 -3.74
N ASP A 1101 -31.53 14.53 -2.49
CA ASP A 1101 -32.05 15.36 -1.39
C ASP A 1101 -31.17 16.61 -1.16
N TYR A 1102 -29.85 16.50 -1.36
CA TYR A 1102 -28.95 17.65 -1.30
C TYR A 1102 -29.18 18.63 -2.46
N LEU A 1103 -29.43 18.14 -3.68
CA LEU A 1103 -29.79 19.01 -4.81
C LEU A 1103 -31.12 19.73 -4.59
N ASP A 1104 -32.14 19.01 -4.09
CA ASP A 1104 -33.42 19.61 -3.74
C ASP A 1104 -33.26 20.67 -2.64
N ALA A 1105 -32.34 20.44 -1.69
CA ALA A 1105 -31.99 21.42 -0.65
C ALA A 1105 -31.28 22.66 -1.20
N LEU A 1106 -30.49 22.53 -2.27
CA LEU A 1106 -29.86 23.66 -2.95
C LEU A 1106 -30.89 24.52 -3.71
N ASP A 1107 -31.92 23.90 -4.28
CA ASP A 1107 -33.01 24.61 -4.97
C ASP A 1107 -34.00 25.27 -4.01
N ASP A 1108 -34.34 24.57 -2.91
CA ASP A 1108 -35.28 25.05 -1.90
C ASP A 1108 -34.74 24.79 -0.48
N PRO A 1109 -33.82 25.64 0.02
CA PRO A 1109 -33.22 25.48 1.34
C PRO A 1109 -34.26 25.40 2.47
N GLU A 1110 -35.36 26.13 2.36
CA GLU A 1110 -36.40 26.15 3.40
C GLU A 1110 -37.07 24.78 3.57
N LYS A 1111 -37.31 24.02 2.49
CA LYS A 1111 -37.84 22.65 2.59
C LYS A 1111 -36.88 21.69 3.30
N ALA A 1112 -35.59 21.85 3.09
CA ALA A 1112 -34.57 20.97 3.67
C ALA A 1112 -34.20 21.33 5.12
N ARG A 1113 -34.46 22.58 5.54
CA ARG A 1113 -34.08 23.13 6.85
C ARG A 1113 -34.45 22.20 8.00
N THR A 1114 -35.70 21.78 8.08
CA THR A 1114 -36.20 20.94 9.18
C THR A 1114 -35.46 19.60 9.30
N VAL A 1115 -35.18 18.94 8.17
CA VAL A 1115 -34.50 17.64 8.17
C VAL A 1115 -33.03 17.79 8.54
N LEU A 1116 -32.35 18.82 8.02
CA LEU A 1116 -30.95 19.10 8.33
C LEU A 1116 -30.76 19.51 9.81
N LEU A 1117 -31.66 20.33 10.37
CA LEU A 1117 -31.64 20.68 11.79
C LEU A 1117 -31.86 19.46 12.70
N ARG A 1118 -32.71 18.51 12.29
CA ARG A 1118 -32.90 17.24 12.99
C ARG A 1118 -31.63 16.39 12.96
N GLY A 1119 -30.99 16.28 11.79
CA GLY A 1119 -29.70 15.61 11.65
C GLY A 1119 -28.64 16.21 12.56
N LEU A 1120 -28.54 17.55 12.55
CA LEU A 1120 -27.61 18.31 13.37
C LEU A 1120 -27.83 18.06 14.87
N SER A 1121 -29.10 18.06 15.30
CA SER A 1121 -29.49 17.77 16.67
C SER A 1121 -29.09 16.36 17.12
N ARG A 1122 -29.20 15.37 16.21
CA ARG A 1122 -28.80 13.98 16.50
C ARG A 1122 -27.30 13.80 16.59
N VAL A 1123 -26.54 14.59 15.85
CA VAL A 1123 -25.06 14.64 15.95
C VAL A 1123 -24.61 15.36 17.22
N LEU A 1124 -25.19 16.52 17.54
CA LEU A 1124 -24.74 17.37 18.66
C LEU A 1124 -25.31 17.00 20.04
N ALA A 1125 -26.44 16.28 20.08
CA ALA A 1125 -27.08 15.89 21.33
C ALA A 1125 -27.14 14.37 21.52
N TYR A 1126 -28.07 13.69 20.83
CA TYR A 1126 -28.26 12.24 20.92
C TYR A 1126 -29.05 11.69 19.72
N VAL A 1127 -28.73 10.46 19.30
CA VAL A 1127 -29.27 9.81 18.09
C VAL A 1127 -30.80 9.71 18.08
N GLY A 1128 -31.43 9.55 19.23
CA GLY A 1128 -32.89 9.41 19.37
C GLY A 1128 -33.70 10.71 19.34
N TYR A 1129 -33.08 11.87 19.12
CA TYR A 1129 -33.80 13.15 19.15
C TYR A 1129 -34.87 13.22 18.04
N ALA A 1130 -36.08 13.66 18.43
CA ALA A 1130 -37.25 13.75 17.56
C ALA A 1130 -37.94 15.12 17.58
N GLY A 1131 -37.37 16.11 18.27
CA GLY A 1131 -37.94 17.47 18.32
C GLY A 1131 -37.68 18.28 17.06
N GLU A 1132 -38.34 19.45 16.96
CA GLU A 1132 -38.22 20.38 15.82
C GLU A 1132 -37.13 21.44 16.03
N HIS A 1133 -36.70 21.65 17.28
CA HIS A 1133 -35.66 22.61 17.69
C HIS A 1133 -34.25 22.04 17.51
N VAL A 1134 -33.22 22.90 17.56
CA VAL A 1134 -31.81 22.48 17.52
C VAL A 1134 -31.37 22.06 18.92
N ALA A 1135 -31.06 20.79 19.09
CA ALA A 1135 -30.64 20.21 20.37
C ALA A 1135 -29.11 20.21 20.52
N LEU A 1136 -28.63 20.68 21.68
CA LEU A 1136 -27.21 20.76 22.04
C LEU A 1136 -26.99 20.13 23.41
N ARG A 1137 -26.00 19.27 23.55
CA ARG A 1137 -25.61 18.71 24.86
C ARG A 1137 -24.87 19.76 25.70
N ASP A 1138 -25.40 20.16 26.86
CA ASP A 1138 -24.82 21.24 27.68
C ASP A 1138 -23.73 20.73 28.64
N ARG A 1139 -24.01 19.68 29.44
CA ARG A 1139 -23.05 19.03 30.37
C ARG A 1139 -23.30 17.53 30.56
N THR A 1140 -22.25 16.77 30.87
CA THR A 1140 -22.28 15.45 31.51
C THR A 1140 -22.09 15.61 33.01
N PHE A 1141 -22.92 14.93 33.81
CA PHE A 1141 -22.66 14.76 35.24
C PHE A 1141 -21.87 13.46 35.43
N ASP A 1142 -20.59 13.57 35.78
CA ASP A 1142 -19.71 12.43 36.10
C ASP A 1142 -19.95 11.94 37.54
N ASP A 1143 -21.20 11.62 37.87
CA ASP A 1143 -21.55 10.99 39.15
C ASP A 1143 -21.78 9.49 38.95
N PRO A 1144 -20.95 8.59 39.55
CA PRO A 1144 -21.13 7.15 39.47
C PRO A 1144 -22.48 6.64 39.98
N ALA A 1145 -23.21 7.42 40.78
CA ALA A 1145 -24.52 7.06 41.33
C ALA A 1145 -25.69 7.35 40.38
N VAL A 1146 -25.49 8.17 39.35
CA VAL A 1146 -26.55 8.58 38.41
C VAL A 1146 -26.26 7.98 37.05
N ARG A 1147 -26.98 6.92 36.66
CA ARG A 1147 -26.93 6.37 35.30
C ARG A 1147 -27.24 7.47 34.27
N ALA A 1148 -26.19 8.03 33.67
CA ALA A 1148 -26.14 8.85 32.45
C ALA A 1148 -27.36 9.77 32.22
N ILE A 1149 -27.53 10.81 33.05
CA ILE A 1149 -28.44 11.90 32.74
C ILE A 1149 -27.72 12.92 31.86
N VAL A 1150 -28.30 13.24 30.70
CA VAL A 1150 -27.82 14.24 29.75
C VAL A 1150 -28.76 15.44 29.76
N VAL A 1151 -28.20 16.62 30.02
CA VAL A 1151 -28.94 17.89 29.88
C VAL A 1151 -28.76 18.39 28.46
N VAL A 1152 -29.87 18.52 27.76
CA VAL A 1152 -29.97 18.96 26.38
C VAL A 1152 -30.65 20.31 26.35
N LYS A 1153 -30.01 21.26 25.70
CA LYS A 1153 -30.53 22.60 25.44
C LYS A 1153 -31.15 22.65 24.06
N GLU A 1154 -32.32 23.25 23.94
CA GLU A 1154 -33.04 23.40 22.68
C GLU A 1154 -33.09 24.87 22.29
N LEU A 1155 -32.53 25.19 21.11
CA LEU A 1155 -32.61 26.51 20.46
C LEU A 1155 -33.73 26.49 19.41
N ARG A 1156 -34.47 27.59 19.29
CA ARG A 1156 -35.66 27.64 18.44
C ARG A 1156 -35.28 27.51 16.97
N ALA A 1157 -36.05 26.76 16.20
CA ALA A 1157 -35.71 26.48 14.80
C ALA A 1157 -35.79 27.75 13.94
N GLU A 1158 -36.64 28.70 14.34
CA GLU A 1158 -36.85 29.99 13.71
C GLU A 1158 -35.66 30.94 13.86
N GLU A 1159 -34.71 30.64 14.76
CA GLU A 1159 -33.47 31.41 14.95
C GLU A 1159 -32.36 31.00 13.95
N PHE A 1160 -32.64 30.03 13.07
CA PHE A 1160 -31.71 29.50 12.08
C PHE A 1160 -32.20 29.78 10.67
N THR A 1161 -31.36 30.48 9.90
CA THR A 1161 -31.58 30.74 8.47
C THR A 1161 -30.71 29.80 7.65
N LEU A 1162 -31.30 29.04 6.73
CA LEU A 1162 -30.58 28.23 5.75
C LEU A 1162 -30.65 28.92 4.38
N ARG A 1163 -29.50 29.14 3.76
CA ARG A 1163 -29.39 29.80 2.44
C ARG A 1163 -28.31 29.17 1.60
N THR A 1164 -28.34 29.40 0.31
CA THR A 1164 -27.23 29.04 -0.59
C THR A 1164 -26.14 30.11 -0.58
N ASP A 1165 -24.88 29.68 -0.72
CA ASP A 1165 -23.71 30.58 -0.77
C ASP A 1165 -23.05 30.50 -2.14
N THR A 1166 -23.70 31.09 -3.15
CA THR A 1166 -23.14 31.20 -4.50
C THR A 1166 -23.87 32.28 -5.28
N VAL A 1167 -23.12 33.05 -6.07
CA VAL A 1167 -23.71 34.07 -6.94
C VAL A 1167 -23.70 33.58 -8.38
N ALA A 1168 -24.88 33.50 -8.99
CA ALA A 1168 -25.04 33.10 -10.39
C ALA A 1168 -24.23 34.02 -11.31
N SER A 1169 -23.44 33.43 -12.21
CA SER A 1169 -22.74 34.16 -13.27
C SER A 1169 -23.61 34.21 -14.52
N ALA A 1170 -23.72 35.37 -15.17
CA ALA A 1170 -24.44 35.52 -16.42
C ALA A 1170 -23.72 34.90 -17.63
N TYR A 1171 -22.44 34.57 -17.49
CA TYR A 1171 -21.57 34.15 -18.61
C TYR A 1171 -20.96 32.75 -18.42
N VAL A 1172 -21.27 32.06 -17.32
CA VAL A 1172 -20.70 30.73 -17.01
C VAL A 1172 -21.81 29.82 -16.48
N GLU A 1173 -21.83 28.58 -16.97
CA GLU A 1173 -22.68 27.52 -16.42
C GLU A 1173 -22.39 27.38 -14.93
N SER A 1174 -23.34 27.74 -14.07
CA SER A 1174 -23.14 27.68 -12.62
C SER A 1174 -24.47 27.45 -11.94
N PHE A 1175 -24.43 26.80 -10.79
CA PHE A 1175 -25.59 26.58 -9.93
C PHE A 1175 -25.13 26.66 -8.47
N PRO A 1176 -26.06 26.86 -7.52
CA PRO A 1176 -25.71 26.85 -6.11
C PRO A 1176 -25.16 25.49 -5.68
N ASP A 1177 -23.96 25.45 -5.12
CA ASP A 1177 -23.28 24.19 -4.80
C ASP A 1177 -22.84 24.11 -3.32
N LEU A 1178 -23.37 24.97 -2.46
CA LEU A 1178 -23.17 24.97 -1.01
C LEU A 1178 -24.34 25.61 -0.27
N LEU A 1179 -24.70 24.98 0.85
CA LEU A 1179 -25.62 25.52 1.83
C LEU A 1179 -24.86 26.14 3.00
N VAL A 1180 -25.40 27.23 3.53
CA VAL A 1180 -24.89 27.91 4.73
C VAL A 1180 -26.04 28.03 5.72
N LEU A 1181 -25.86 27.40 6.87
CA LEU A 1181 -26.74 27.53 8.02
C LEU A 1181 -26.18 28.61 8.94
N GLU A 1182 -26.97 29.64 9.23
CA GLU A 1182 -26.58 30.77 10.07
C GLU A 1182 -27.56 30.91 11.23
N HIS A 1183 -27.04 31.16 12.43
CA HIS A 1183 -27.85 31.47 13.60
C HIS A 1183 -27.94 32.98 13.81
N ASP A 1184 -29.15 33.54 13.81
CA ASP A 1184 -29.40 34.98 13.76
C ASP A 1184 -28.86 35.72 15.00
N GLY A 1185 -28.91 35.08 16.18
CA GLY A 1185 -28.51 35.69 17.46
C GLY A 1185 -27.00 35.70 17.73
N SER A 1186 -26.23 34.79 17.12
CA SER A 1186 -24.78 34.65 17.37
C SER A 1186 -23.92 34.95 16.14
N ARG A 1187 -24.53 35.02 14.95
CA ARG A 1187 -23.84 35.00 13.65
C ARG A 1187 -22.93 33.78 13.46
N ALA A 1188 -23.13 32.71 14.23
CA ALA A 1188 -22.44 31.44 14.00
C ALA A 1188 -22.88 30.88 12.64
N ARG A 1189 -21.93 30.34 11.88
CA ARG A 1189 -22.17 29.82 10.52
C ARG A 1189 -21.60 28.42 10.38
N LEU A 1190 -22.40 27.51 9.81
CA LEU A 1190 -21.99 26.18 9.39
C LEU A 1190 -22.10 26.07 7.87
N ARG A 1191 -21.01 25.68 7.20
CA ARG A 1191 -20.97 25.40 5.77
C ARG A 1191 -21.36 23.93 5.58
N ILE A 1192 -22.46 23.67 4.87
CA ILE A 1192 -22.99 22.33 4.64
C ILE A 1192 -22.65 21.92 3.20
N THR A 1193 -21.51 21.26 3.04
CA THR A 1193 -21.07 20.61 1.79
C THR A 1193 -21.87 19.33 1.53
N LEU A 1194 -21.67 18.68 0.37
CA LEU A 1194 -22.29 17.37 0.09
C LEU A 1194 -21.92 16.33 1.16
N ASP A 1195 -20.66 16.28 1.60
CA ASP A 1195 -20.21 15.37 2.65
C ASP A 1195 -20.91 15.64 4.00
N THR A 1196 -21.01 16.92 4.39
CA THR A 1196 -21.71 17.32 5.61
C THR A 1196 -23.20 17.01 5.52
N ALA A 1197 -23.83 17.28 4.36
CA ALA A 1197 -25.23 16.99 4.13
C ALA A 1197 -25.52 15.48 4.19
N GLU A 1198 -24.71 14.65 3.54
CA GLU A 1198 -24.82 13.19 3.59
C GLU A 1198 -24.77 12.69 5.05
N LEU A 1199 -23.82 13.19 5.84
CA LEU A 1199 -23.72 12.88 7.27
C LEU A 1199 -24.98 13.29 8.05
N LEU A 1200 -25.44 14.53 7.88
CA LEU A 1200 -26.61 15.05 8.58
C LEU A 1200 -27.90 14.33 8.18
N LEU A 1201 -28.08 13.99 6.89
CA LEU A 1201 -29.25 13.28 6.38
C LEU A 1201 -29.26 11.82 6.86
N ARG A 1202 -28.10 11.15 6.90
CA ARG A 1202 -27.95 9.82 7.53
C ARG A 1202 -28.31 9.86 9.02
N ALA A 1203 -27.82 10.86 9.76
CA ALA A 1203 -28.20 11.07 11.16
C ALA A 1203 -29.72 11.33 11.30
N ALA A 1204 -30.30 12.13 10.41
CA ALA A 1204 -31.75 12.39 10.37
C ALA A 1204 -32.58 11.14 10.04
N ALA A 1205 -32.03 10.20 9.27
CA ALA A 1205 -32.60 8.88 9.02
C ALA A 1205 -32.43 7.90 10.20
N GLY A 1206 -31.58 8.24 11.18
CA GLY A 1206 -31.38 7.47 12.41
C GLY A 1206 -30.17 6.53 12.38
N GLU A 1207 -29.27 6.70 11.41
CA GLU A 1207 -28.03 5.92 11.34
C GLU A 1207 -27.06 6.34 12.46
N VAL A 1208 -26.40 5.34 13.08
CA VAL A 1208 -25.38 5.58 14.11
C VAL A 1208 -24.05 5.86 13.42
N LEU A 1209 -23.51 7.06 13.61
CA LEU A 1209 -22.28 7.53 12.97
C LEU A 1209 -21.07 7.26 13.86
N GLY A 1210 -20.31 6.22 13.54
CA GLY A 1210 -19.12 5.78 14.30
C GLY A 1210 -17.86 5.60 13.46
N ASP A 1211 -17.93 5.77 12.14
CA ASP A 1211 -16.81 5.51 11.24
C ASP A 1211 -15.70 6.57 11.36
N PRO A 1212 -14.40 6.20 11.21
CA PRO A 1212 -13.29 7.14 11.21
C PRO A 1212 -13.37 8.22 10.10
N ALA A 1213 -13.97 7.89 8.96
CA ALA A 1213 -14.06 8.78 7.80
C ALA A 1213 -14.89 10.05 8.07
N SER A 1214 -15.89 9.97 8.96
CA SER A 1214 -16.73 11.09 9.38
C SER A 1214 -16.16 11.92 10.54
N ALA A 1215 -14.98 11.59 11.08
CA ALA A 1215 -14.44 12.24 12.28
C ALA A 1215 -14.17 13.74 12.08
N ALA A 1216 -13.55 14.12 10.95
CA ALA A 1216 -13.24 15.52 10.65
C ALA A 1216 -14.52 16.38 10.48
N LEU A 1217 -15.53 15.85 9.79
CA LEU A 1217 -16.82 16.52 9.60
C LEU A 1217 -17.57 16.70 10.92
N ARG A 1218 -17.54 15.69 11.79
CA ARG A 1218 -18.11 15.77 13.14
C ARG A 1218 -17.42 16.85 13.98
N GLN A 1219 -16.10 17.00 13.86
CA GLN A 1219 -15.36 18.05 14.56
C GLN A 1219 -15.78 19.46 14.10
N GLU A 1220 -16.03 19.68 12.80
CA GLU A 1220 -16.54 20.95 12.30
C GLU A 1220 -17.95 21.25 12.84
N ILE A 1221 -18.84 20.25 12.82
CA ILE A 1221 -20.19 20.35 13.38
C ILE A 1221 -20.14 20.65 14.89
N GLU A 1222 -19.28 19.97 15.65
CA GLU A 1222 -19.07 20.23 17.07
C GLU A 1222 -18.53 21.65 17.33
N GLY A 1223 -17.63 22.13 16.48
CA GLY A 1223 -17.14 23.51 16.51
C GLY A 1223 -18.28 24.53 16.39
N PHE A 1224 -19.20 24.32 15.44
CA PHE A 1224 -20.42 25.12 15.31
C PHE A 1224 -21.32 25.00 16.55
N GLY A 1225 -21.55 23.77 17.04
CA GLY A 1225 -22.33 23.52 18.26
C GLY A 1225 -21.77 24.25 19.49
N ASN A 1226 -20.44 24.31 19.64
CA ASN A 1226 -19.77 25.01 20.73
C ASN A 1226 -20.02 26.52 20.71
N GLN A 1227 -20.07 27.14 19.52
CA GLN A 1227 -20.43 28.57 19.39
C GLN A 1227 -21.88 28.84 19.83
N LEU A 1228 -22.79 27.89 19.60
CA LEU A 1228 -24.20 28.00 19.96
C LEU A 1228 -24.45 27.79 21.46
N ARG A 1229 -23.60 27.05 22.19
CA ARG A 1229 -23.78 26.77 23.63
C ARG A 1229 -23.97 28.04 24.47
N LEU A 1230 -23.35 29.15 24.06
CA LEU A 1230 -23.40 30.45 24.76
C LEU A 1230 -24.73 31.19 24.58
N GLN A 1231 -25.60 30.79 23.65
CA GLN A 1231 -26.89 31.45 23.40
C GLN A 1231 -27.94 31.05 24.43
N PRO A 1232 -28.91 31.89 24.83
CA PRO A 1232 -29.94 31.49 25.79
C PRO A 1232 -30.78 30.30 25.30
N ALA A 1233 -31.18 29.40 26.20
CA ALA A 1233 -32.01 28.24 25.87
C ALA A 1233 -33.47 28.63 25.66
N GLY A 1234 -34.14 28.14 24.61
CA GLY A 1234 -35.59 28.24 24.46
C GLY A 1234 -36.33 27.24 25.34
N SER A 1235 -35.78 26.02 25.45
CA SER A 1235 -36.22 24.96 26.35
C SER A 1235 -35.03 24.08 26.75
N VAL A 1236 -35.19 23.30 27.81
CA VAL A 1236 -34.21 22.31 28.27
C VAL A 1236 -34.89 20.95 28.39
N ARG A 1237 -34.21 19.91 27.91
CA ARG A 1237 -34.65 18.52 28.00
C ARG A 1237 -33.63 17.72 28.79
N ILE A 1238 -34.09 16.96 29.76
CA ILE A 1238 -33.27 16.06 30.56
C ILE A 1238 -33.53 14.64 30.07
N VAL A 1239 -32.50 13.96 29.57
CA VAL A 1239 -32.59 12.61 28.99
C VAL A 1239 -31.85 11.63 29.89
N ASP A 1240 -32.47 10.51 30.25
CA ASP A 1240 -31.83 9.45 31.05
C ASP A 1240 -31.13 8.39 30.16
N GLY A 1241 -30.36 7.50 30.79
CA GLY A 1241 -29.64 6.42 30.09
C GLY A 1241 -30.54 5.37 29.40
N ALA A 1242 -31.86 5.42 29.59
CA ALA A 1242 -32.84 4.59 28.89
C ALA A 1242 -33.51 5.34 27.71
N GLY A 1243 -33.08 6.58 27.44
CA GLY A 1243 -33.64 7.42 26.38
C GLY A 1243 -34.96 8.12 26.74
N ARG A 1244 -35.41 8.04 27.99
CA ARG A 1244 -36.61 8.78 28.46
C ARG A 1244 -36.24 10.24 28.68
N SER A 1245 -37.11 11.15 28.28
CA SER A 1245 -36.85 12.58 28.37
C SER A 1245 -37.95 13.34 29.11
N VAL A 1246 -37.56 14.36 29.89
CA VAL A 1246 -38.49 15.34 30.50
C VAL A 1246 -38.09 16.75 30.04
N GLY A 1247 -39.06 17.52 29.55
CA GLY A 1247 -38.85 18.91 29.12
C GLY A 1247 -39.10 19.93 30.23
N ALA A 1248 -38.45 21.09 30.13
CA ALA A 1248 -38.66 22.26 30.97
C ALA A 1248 -38.51 23.55 30.13
N THR A 1249 -39.35 24.55 30.41
CA THR A 1249 -39.34 25.87 29.77
C THR A 1249 -39.34 26.97 30.82
N VAL A 1250 -38.88 28.17 30.47
CA VAL A 1250 -38.95 29.35 31.34
C VAL A 1250 -40.15 30.20 30.94
N GLN A 1251 -41.07 30.45 31.86
CA GLN A 1251 -42.21 31.36 31.71
C GLN A 1251 -42.12 32.48 32.76
N GLY A 1252 -41.65 33.66 32.37
CA GLY A 1252 -41.33 34.74 33.30
C GLY A 1252 -40.17 34.34 34.22
N GLU A 1253 -40.38 34.37 35.54
CA GLU A 1253 -39.40 33.90 36.55
C GLU A 1253 -39.58 32.41 36.93
N LYS A 1254 -40.52 31.68 36.31
CA LYS A 1254 -40.84 30.29 36.67
C LYS A 1254 -40.30 29.28 35.65
N ILE A 1255 -39.73 28.19 36.14
CA ILE A 1255 -39.40 27.01 35.33
C ILE A 1255 -40.62 26.07 35.34
N VAL A 1256 -41.20 25.83 34.18
CA VAL A 1256 -42.41 25.01 34.00
C VAL A 1256 -42.04 23.72 33.28
N ARG A 1257 -42.40 22.57 33.86
CA ARG A 1257 -42.23 21.25 33.24
C ARG A 1257 -43.13 21.14 32.01
N VAL A 1258 -42.55 20.70 30.90
CA VAL A 1258 -43.27 20.39 29.65
C VAL A 1258 -43.41 18.86 29.56
N PRO A 1259 -44.60 18.33 29.20
CA PRO A 1259 -44.83 16.89 29.07
C PRO A 1259 -43.85 16.19 28.14
#